data_AF-A0A1G2P8I9-F1
#
_entry.id   AF-A0A1G2P8I9-F1
#
_cell.length_a   1.000
_cell.length_b   1.000
_cell.length_c   1.000
_cell.angle_alpha   90.00
_cell.angle_beta   90.00
_cell.angle_gamma   90.00
#
_symmetry.space_group_name_H-M   'P 1'
#
loop_
_entity.id
_entity.type
_entity.pdbx_description
1 polymer ?
#
loop_
_entity_poly.entity_id
_entity_poly.type
_entity_poly.pdbx_seq_one_letter_code
_entity_poly.pdbx_strand_id
1 'polypeptide(L)'
;MKHNAVLLAGLLVGTWNIGTRKANSAPIPETMARIPAGEFTMGDAFSEGSSNERPAHTVYVSAFYMEKFEVTKALWDEVYNWATTHGYRFDLYGSGKSADYPAFNMDWFDAVKWCNARSEKEGRIPAYYTSVDRATIYKNGWADLRNDWVKWDTGYRLPTEAEWEKAARGGVSGRRFPWGDTIAHSQANYYSRTIYDYDVSLTRGYHPTFHVGIWPFNNPVGYFPPNGYELYDMAGNVLEFCWDFYALYSSDSQNNPRGPLLGPFRVFRGGNLDSRAIGCRTACRYYNGPAVVTGALGFRCVLPDPFPEGVDNFPNLPHAQWVQSPPCEITREDGKNSLIVVTHGWIPPWNTDQDVSWVDNMTNNIQRYLTANELSNWQVVVYKWVEDAYVLWPGDALANGEEKGMKLGECIARDRWSHIHFIAYSAGSALIQAATEAIKDPRMGSADTIIHETFLDAYVGFGYNGEEKYGKLADWSDNYFAHDLITLGEIWQLTEGPLDHTYNVDVTGIDPERYYGATFQGSIFTPGPLCLEVFSFHDWPYKFYTQTIPPNSLTDSEGFGFPLSKEGRGWDDATNQYPVGRGNLQVLDPRGCGETVVEEPPESETFEPNISEWPSLSSLRGLTEVTTYGVALTTPSYIPQELRRTATVSSESRTNTWIVFAVATPVSVNTVSFDTEFLDGNTNGLLTVYWDTNEIGHVDERFARMGSERHSYMFPRAETNETHALGFRLDVFSEEVSSVRVTNIVFGFSGIRDPFSLLATGTFTNGLPVMWLTGPVGYKYTVESSSNLVDWTASAVLHNTNGVVEFVDPSSTNAQQRFYRAVGY
;
A
#
# COMPACT_ATOMS: atom_id res chain seq x y z
N MET A 1 -49.61 -57.93 -11.85
CA MET A 1 -49.23 -56.90 -10.84
C MET A 1 -47.71 -56.82 -10.78
N LYS A 2 -47.20 -55.75 -10.17
CA LYS A 2 -45.80 -55.45 -9.79
C LYS A 2 -45.07 -56.63 -9.09
N HIS A 3 -43.73 -56.77 -9.08
CA HIS A 3 -42.62 -55.89 -9.54
C HIS A 3 -41.38 -56.69 -10.03
N ASN A 4 -40.67 -56.08 -10.98
CA ASN A 4 -39.21 -55.95 -11.18
C ASN A 4 -38.21 -56.98 -10.59
N ALA A 5 -37.43 -57.62 -11.47
CA ALA A 5 -35.97 -57.75 -11.37
C ALA A 5 -35.38 -58.07 -12.76
N VAL A 6 -34.35 -57.34 -13.22
CA VAL A 6 -33.60 -57.63 -14.46
C VAL A 6 -32.12 -57.27 -14.24
N LEU A 7 -31.21 -58.18 -14.60
CA LEU A 7 -29.76 -57.96 -14.57
C LEU A 7 -29.30 -57.19 -15.81
N LEU A 8 -28.22 -56.42 -15.70
CA LEU A 8 -27.33 -56.15 -16.83
C LEU A 8 -26.04 -56.97 -16.67
N ALA A 9 -25.58 -57.56 -17.77
CA ALA A 9 -24.24 -58.14 -17.90
C ALA A 9 -23.48 -57.35 -18.98
N GLY A 10 -22.21 -57.07 -18.74
CA GLY A 10 -21.46 -56.07 -19.49
C GLY A 10 -20.90 -56.51 -20.84
N LEU A 11 -20.17 -55.59 -21.47
CA LEU A 11 -19.31 -55.81 -22.64
C LEU A 11 -18.01 -55.03 -22.44
N LEU A 12 -16.88 -55.56 -22.92
CA LEU A 12 -15.55 -55.03 -22.64
C LEU A 12 -15.15 -53.89 -23.60
N VAL A 13 -14.39 -52.93 -23.09
CA VAL A 13 -13.40 -52.15 -23.86
C VAL A 13 -12.07 -52.18 -23.10
N GLY A 14 -10.95 -52.26 -23.83
CA GLY A 14 -9.62 -52.49 -23.27
C GLY A 14 -8.94 -51.25 -22.67
N THR A 15 -7.92 -51.50 -21.84
CA THR A 15 -7.12 -50.47 -21.16
C THR A 15 -6.24 -49.66 -22.11
N TRP A 16 -6.28 -48.34 -21.96
CA TRP A 16 -5.16 -47.44 -22.30
C TRP A 16 -4.67 -46.77 -21.01
N ASN A 17 -3.36 -46.77 -20.78
CA ASN A 17 -2.77 -46.16 -19.59
C ASN A 17 -2.77 -44.63 -19.71
N ILE A 18 -3.69 -43.96 -19.01
CA ILE A 18 -3.57 -42.54 -18.72
C ILE A 18 -2.49 -42.40 -17.64
N GLY A 19 -1.43 -41.64 -17.94
CA GLY A 19 -0.36 -41.35 -16.99
C GLY A 19 -0.87 -40.45 -15.86
N THR A 20 -1.22 -41.02 -14.72
CA THR A 20 -1.67 -40.28 -13.54
C THR A 20 -0.55 -39.35 -13.04
N ARG A 21 -0.70 -38.03 -13.19
CA ARG A 21 0.01 -37.08 -12.32
C ARG A 21 -0.41 -37.41 -10.90
N LYS A 22 0.54 -37.76 -10.03
CA LYS A 22 0.24 -37.99 -8.60
C LYS A 22 -0.19 -36.67 -7.97
N ALA A 23 -1.47 -36.56 -7.62
CA ALA A 23 -1.90 -35.62 -6.59
C ALA A 23 -1.21 -35.97 -5.25
N ASN A 24 -1.07 -34.99 -4.36
CA ASN A 24 -0.45 -35.13 -3.02
C ASN A 24 -1.40 -35.90 -2.07
N SER A 25 -1.75 -37.13 -2.45
CA SER A 25 -3.03 -37.81 -2.15
C SER A 25 -3.00 -38.78 -0.96
N ALA A 26 -2.08 -38.57 -0.01
CA ALA A 26 -2.08 -39.30 1.24
C ALA A 26 -3.20 -38.77 2.16
N PRO A 27 -4.13 -39.62 2.64
CA PRO A 27 -5.22 -39.17 3.51
C PRO A 27 -4.69 -38.56 4.81
N ILE A 28 -5.43 -37.63 5.41
CA ILE A 28 -5.05 -37.04 6.70
C ILE A 28 -5.14 -38.14 7.79
N PRO A 29 -4.15 -38.27 8.70
CA PRO A 29 -4.21 -39.24 9.79
C PRO A 29 -5.35 -38.94 10.78
N GLU A 30 -6.00 -39.99 11.27
CA GLU A 30 -7.03 -39.90 12.33
C GLU A 30 -6.49 -39.34 13.67
N THR A 31 -5.17 -39.34 13.84
CA THR A 31 -4.48 -38.73 15.00
C THR A 31 -4.46 -37.21 14.96
N MET A 32 -4.82 -36.58 13.84
CA MET A 32 -4.86 -35.13 13.69
C MET A 32 -6.28 -34.59 13.87
N ALA A 33 -6.38 -33.42 14.50
CA ALA A 33 -7.60 -32.60 14.54
C ALA A 33 -7.52 -31.49 13.51
N ARG A 34 -8.68 -31.10 12.97
CA ARG A 34 -8.81 -29.96 12.07
C ARG A 34 -8.98 -28.68 12.88
N ILE A 35 -8.13 -27.69 12.61
CA ILE A 35 -8.22 -26.34 13.17
C ILE A 35 -8.83 -25.45 12.07
N PRO A 36 -10.02 -24.87 12.28
CA PRO A 36 -10.74 -24.11 11.25
C PRO A 36 -10.02 -22.80 10.91
N ALA A 37 -10.39 -22.19 9.79
CA ALA A 37 -9.92 -20.86 9.37
C ALA A 37 -10.36 -19.73 10.34
N GLY A 38 -10.03 -18.47 10.03
CA GLY A 38 -10.50 -17.30 10.79
C GLY A 38 -9.52 -16.68 11.79
N GLU A 39 -9.95 -15.59 12.42
CA GLU A 39 -9.17 -14.76 13.33
C GLU A 39 -9.17 -15.25 14.79
N PHE A 40 -8.13 -14.87 15.53
CA PHE A 40 -8.10 -14.91 16.99
C PHE A 40 -7.24 -13.77 17.55
N THR A 41 -7.36 -13.51 18.85
CA THR A 41 -6.48 -12.56 19.57
C THR A 41 -5.24 -13.31 20.05
N MET A 42 -4.09 -13.00 19.47
CA MET A 42 -2.80 -13.56 19.85
C MET A 42 -2.17 -12.74 20.97
N GLY A 43 -1.55 -13.41 21.96
CA GLY A 43 -0.85 -12.79 23.08
C GLY A 43 -1.64 -12.64 24.39
N ASP A 44 -1.03 -11.92 25.35
CA ASP A 44 -1.44 -11.86 26.76
C ASP A 44 -2.60 -10.87 27.01
N ALA A 45 -3.82 -11.38 26.82
CA ALA A 45 -5.07 -10.66 27.07
C ALA A 45 -5.31 -10.26 28.55
N PHE A 46 -4.58 -10.83 29.51
CA PHE A 46 -4.75 -10.54 30.95
C PHE A 46 -3.71 -9.53 31.49
N SER A 47 -2.68 -9.20 30.71
CA SER A 47 -1.55 -8.37 31.17
C SER A 47 -0.79 -8.95 32.39
N GLU A 48 -0.75 -10.29 32.50
CA GLU A 48 -0.08 -11.04 33.58
C GLU A 48 1.30 -11.59 33.19
N GLY A 49 1.56 -11.70 31.89
CA GLY A 49 2.77 -12.29 31.32
C GLY A 49 3.91 -11.29 31.13
N SER A 50 5.01 -11.78 30.55
CA SER A 50 6.16 -10.94 30.18
C SER A 50 5.81 -9.96 29.05
N SER A 51 6.58 -8.86 28.91
CA SER A 51 6.33 -7.83 27.89
C SER A 51 6.45 -8.33 26.45
N ASN A 52 7.15 -9.44 26.21
CA ASN A 52 7.25 -10.10 24.90
C ASN A 52 6.01 -10.93 24.52
N GLU A 53 5.05 -11.11 25.43
CA GLU A 53 3.73 -11.71 25.16
C GLU A 53 2.71 -10.65 24.69
N ARG A 54 3.16 -9.40 24.50
CA ARG A 54 2.34 -8.21 24.23
C ARG A 54 2.91 -7.41 23.04
N PRO A 55 2.10 -6.55 22.37
CA PRO A 55 0.66 -6.35 22.59
C PRO A 55 -0.18 -7.58 22.23
N ALA A 56 -1.39 -7.65 22.79
CA ALA A 56 -2.41 -8.56 22.29
C ALA A 56 -2.97 -7.98 20.98
N HIS A 57 -2.99 -8.76 19.91
CA HIS A 57 -3.25 -8.28 18.54
C HIS A 57 -4.08 -9.30 17.75
N THR A 58 -4.71 -8.86 16.65
CA THR A 58 -5.53 -9.74 15.79
C THR A 58 -4.64 -10.54 14.85
N VAL A 59 -4.86 -11.85 14.78
CA VAL A 59 -4.16 -12.73 13.85
C VAL A 59 -5.14 -13.66 13.15
N TYR A 60 -5.20 -13.58 11.83
CA TYR A 60 -5.85 -14.56 10.98
C TYR A 60 -4.92 -15.76 10.76
N VAL A 61 -5.47 -16.97 10.85
CA VAL A 61 -4.78 -18.21 10.47
C VAL A 61 -5.73 -19.05 9.64
N SER A 62 -5.26 -19.50 8.47
CA SER A 62 -6.03 -20.38 7.58
C SER A 62 -6.34 -21.73 8.23
N ALA A 63 -7.19 -22.53 7.61
CA ALA A 63 -7.44 -23.88 8.08
C ALA A 63 -6.19 -24.77 7.94
N PHE A 64 -5.96 -25.63 8.94
CA PHE A 64 -4.88 -26.61 8.95
C PHE A 64 -5.23 -27.79 9.86
N TYR A 65 -4.47 -28.89 9.76
CA TYR A 65 -4.58 -30.01 10.69
C TYR A 65 -3.40 -30.02 11.64
N MET A 66 -3.65 -30.30 12.92
CA MET A 66 -2.63 -30.45 13.96
C MET A 66 -2.74 -31.82 14.62
N GLU A 67 -1.62 -32.47 14.94
CA GLU A 67 -1.64 -33.69 15.75
C GLU A 67 -2.33 -33.43 17.10
N LYS A 68 -3.28 -34.30 17.47
CA LYS A 68 -4.01 -34.21 18.75
C LYS A 68 -3.09 -34.33 19.96
N PHE A 69 -1.90 -34.92 19.76
CA PHE A 69 -0.91 -35.23 20.77
C PHE A 69 0.46 -34.63 20.42
N GLU A 70 1.31 -34.48 21.43
CA GLU A 70 2.77 -34.39 21.25
C GLU A 70 3.26 -35.64 20.46
N VAL A 71 4.31 -35.54 19.65
CA VAL A 71 4.85 -36.71 18.91
C VAL A 71 5.33 -37.76 19.91
N THR A 72 4.68 -38.93 19.90
CA THR A 72 5.01 -40.03 20.82
C THR A 72 6.36 -40.67 20.49
N LYS A 73 7.01 -41.26 21.49
CA LYS A 73 8.30 -41.94 21.29
C LYS A 73 8.22 -43.09 20.28
N ALA A 74 7.09 -43.81 20.24
CA ALA A 74 6.87 -44.86 19.23
C ALA A 74 6.81 -44.30 17.81
N LEU A 75 6.02 -43.23 17.58
CA LEU A 75 5.92 -42.59 16.27
C LEU A 75 7.27 -41.98 15.86
N TRP A 76 7.96 -41.33 16.80
CA TRP A 76 9.32 -40.81 16.60
C TRP A 76 10.27 -41.90 16.10
N ASP A 77 10.32 -43.04 16.79
CA ASP A 77 11.19 -44.16 16.45
C ASP A 77 10.83 -44.81 15.11
N GLU A 78 9.54 -44.96 14.79
CA GLU A 78 9.10 -45.52 13.51
C GLU A 78 9.61 -44.70 12.32
N VAL A 79 9.44 -43.38 12.39
CA VAL A 79 9.91 -42.46 11.34
C VAL A 79 11.44 -42.35 11.36
N TYR A 80 12.10 -42.30 12.52
CA TYR A 80 13.57 -42.22 12.64
C TYR A 80 14.26 -43.42 11.99
N ASN A 81 13.79 -44.64 12.29
CA ASN A 81 14.35 -45.87 11.74
C ASN A 81 14.13 -45.99 10.22
N TRP A 82 13.01 -45.45 9.71
CA TRP A 82 12.82 -45.30 8.27
C TRP A 82 13.79 -44.25 7.69
N ALA A 83 13.84 -43.06 8.27
CA ALA A 83 14.58 -41.90 7.78
C ALA A 83 16.09 -42.14 7.64
N THR A 84 16.70 -42.81 8.63
CA THR A 84 18.12 -43.17 8.63
C THR A 84 18.51 -44.15 7.52
N THR A 85 17.55 -44.94 7.00
CA THR A 85 17.77 -45.78 5.80
C THR A 85 17.45 -45.07 4.48
N HIS A 86 16.85 -43.87 4.52
CA HIS A 86 16.43 -43.06 3.37
C HIS A 86 17.21 -41.73 3.23
N GLY A 87 18.41 -41.66 3.81
CA GLY A 87 19.38 -40.58 3.57
C GLY A 87 19.28 -39.35 4.49
N TYR A 88 18.49 -39.43 5.57
CA TYR A 88 18.49 -38.44 6.64
C TYR A 88 19.60 -38.72 7.65
N ARG A 89 20.15 -37.67 8.25
CA ARG A 89 21.03 -37.75 9.42
C ARG A 89 20.50 -36.88 10.55
N PHE A 90 20.22 -37.52 11.66
CA PHE A 90 19.86 -36.89 12.91
C PHE A 90 21.10 -36.78 13.80
N ASP A 91 21.20 -35.69 14.52
CA ASP A 91 22.33 -35.42 15.41
C ASP A 91 22.06 -36.03 16.82
N LEU A 92 20.78 -36.26 17.13
CA LEU A 92 20.27 -36.86 18.36
C LEU A 92 19.33 -38.04 18.05
N TYR A 93 19.27 -39.03 18.93
CA TYR A 93 18.36 -40.18 18.79
C TYR A 93 16.93 -39.88 19.28
N GLY A 94 16.73 -38.78 20.02
CA GLY A 94 15.53 -38.56 20.82
C GLY A 94 15.46 -39.46 22.05
N SER A 95 14.49 -39.19 22.92
CA SER A 95 14.26 -39.87 24.21
C SER A 95 12.77 -39.85 24.53
N GLY A 96 12.34 -40.76 25.40
CA GLY A 96 10.96 -40.85 25.87
C GLY A 96 10.87 -41.95 26.91
N LYS A 97 9.95 -41.84 27.88
CA LYS A 97 9.88 -42.78 29.01
C LYS A 97 9.37 -44.17 28.60
N SER A 98 8.42 -44.20 27.66
CA SER A 98 7.84 -45.40 27.05
C SER A 98 7.21 -44.99 25.70
N ALA A 99 6.76 -45.95 24.91
CA ALA A 99 6.17 -45.79 23.57
C ALA A 99 5.07 -44.72 23.49
N ASP A 100 4.27 -44.62 24.55
CA ASP A 100 3.07 -43.81 24.76
C ASP A 100 3.32 -42.40 25.34
N TYR A 101 4.58 -42.06 25.63
CA TYR A 101 4.99 -40.76 26.17
C TYR A 101 5.54 -39.85 25.05
N PRO A 102 5.54 -38.51 25.23
CA PRO A 102 6.15 -37.60 24.26
C PRO A 102 7.63 -37.91 24.03
N ALA A 103 8.07 -37.67 22.79
CA ALA A 103 9.47 -37.65 22.42
C ALA A 103 10.09 -36.29 22.79
N PHE A 104 11.25 -36.34 23.44
CA PHE A 104 12.07 -35.19 23.84
C PHE A 104 13.56 -35.48 23.58
N ASN A 105 14.49 -34.59 23.98
CA ASN A 105 15.92 -34.68 23.67
C ASN A 105 16.23 -34.77 22.14
N MET A 106 15.48 -34.04 21.33
CA MET A 106 15.90 -33.61 19.99
C MET A 106 16.11 -32.10 19.98
N ASP A 107 16.79 -31.60 18.95
CA ASP A 107 16.86 -30.18 18.64
C ASP A 107 15.83 -29.80 17.56
N TRP A 108 15.76 -28.51 17.23
CA TRP A 108 14.82 -28.01 16.23
C TRP A 108 15.13 -28.53 14.81
N PHE A 109 16.40 -28.72 14.48
CA PHE A 109 16.82 -29.23 13.17
C PHE A 109 16.42 -30.70 13.00
N ASP A 110 16.57 -31.51 14.04
CA ASP A 110 16.13 -32.90 14.08
C ASP A 110 14.61 -33.03 13.98
N ALA A 111 13.83 -32.18 14.67
CA ALA A 111 12.37 -32.14 14.52
C ALA A 111 11.94 -31.78 13.08
N VAL A 112 12.60 -30.81 12.45
CA VAL A 112 12.36 -30.39 11.06
C VAL A 112 12.76 -31.48 10.05
N LYS A 113 13.93 -32.11 10.21
CA LYS A 113 14.37 -33.27 9.41
C LYS A 113 13.38 -34.45 9.54
N TRP A 114 12.83 -34.65 10.74
CA TRP A 114 11.85 -35.69 11.04
C TRP A 114 10.51 -35.45 10.33
N CYS A 115 10.01 -34.21 10.34
CA CYS A 115 8.79 -33.82 9.60
C CYS A 115 8.93 -34.08 8.09
N ASN A 116 10.07 -33.72 7.51
CA ASN A 116 10.40 -34.04 6.12
C ASN A 116 10.42 -35.57 5.87
N ALA A 117 11.04 -36.34 6.74
CA ALA A 117 11.14 -37.79 6.57
C ALA A 117 9.78 -38.50 6.71
N ARG A 118 8.92 -38.07 7.65
CA ARG A 118 7.54 -38.56 7.75
C ARG A 118 6.76 -38.27 6.47
N SER A 119 6.97 -37.09 5.88
CA SER A 119 6.33 -36.71 4.62
C SER A 119 6.67 -37.69 3.50
N GLU A 120 7.97 -37.95 3.26
CA GLU A 120 8.37 -38.93 2.24
C GLU A 120 7.87 -40.36 2.56
N LYS A 121 7.94 -40.79 3.83
CA LYS A 121 7.47 -42.11 4.29
C LYS A 121 5.98 -42.34 4.01
N GLU A 122 5.16 -41.30 4.12
CA GLU A 122 3.72 -41.33 3.81
C GLU A 122 3.40 -40.96 2.35
N GLY A 123 4.41 -40.68 1.52
CA GLY A 123 4.23 -40.33 0.10
C GLY A 123 3.79 -38.88 -0.16
N ARG A 124 3.91 -38.00 0.83
CA ARG A 124 3.70 -36.54 0.69
C ARG A 124 4.95 -35.84 0.17
N ILE A 125 4.76 -34.73 -0.53
CA ILE A 125 5.85 -33.78 -0.84
C ILE A 125 6.39 -33.19 0.49
N PRO A 126 7.71 -33.20 0.77
CA PRO A 126 8.25 -32.63 2.00
C PRO A 126 8.21 -31.09 2.04
N ALA A 127 8.03 -30.52 3.24
CA ALA A 127 7.87 -29.08 3.42
C ALA A 127 9.20 -28.29 3.32
N TYR A 128 10.32 -28.82 3.82
CA TYR A 128 11.53 -28.02 4.08
C TYR A 128 12.67 -28.29 3.09
N TYR A 129 13.27 -27.22 2.55
CA TYR A 129 14.34 -27.27 1.55
C TYR A 129 15.58 -26.47 1.97
N THR A 130 16.70 -26.66 1.27
CA THR A 130 17.99 -26.00 1.55
C THR A 130 18.15 -24.62 0.89
N SER A 131 17.15 -24.17 0.13
CA SER A 131 17.26 -23.05 -0.81
C SER A 131 15.89 -22.60 -1.33
N VAL A 132 15.81 -21.34 -1.80
CA VAL A 132 14.58 -20.69 -2.31
C VAL A 132 13.99 -21.35 -3.56
N ASP A 133 14.85 -21.99 -4.37
CA ASP A 133 14.45 -22.83 -5.51
C ASP A 133 13.59 -24.04 -5.09
N ARG A 134 13.61 -24.39 -3.80
CA ARG A 134 12.91 -25.51 -3.18
C ARG A 134 13.10 -26.81 -3.99
N ALA A 135 14.33 -27.01 -4.48
CA ALA A 135 14.74 -28.16 -5.28
C ALA A 135 15.37 -29.28 -4.43
N THR A 136 16.25 -28.93 -3.47
CA THR A 136 16.94 -29.90 -2.61
C THR A 136 16.28 -29.99 -1.23
N ILE A 137 15.71 -31.16 -0.91
CA ILE A 137 15.02 -31.44 0.36
C ILE A 137 16.04 -31.38 1.52
N TYR A 138 15.70 -30.70 2.60
CA TYR A 138 16.54 -30.65 3.80
C TYR A 138 16.52 -31.99 4.55
N LYS A 139 17.67 -32.66 4.61
CA LYS A 139 17.83 -34.00 5.24
C LYS A 139 19.01 -34.14 6.21
N ASN A 140 19.97 -33.19 6.21
CA ASN A 140 21.28 -33.37 6.82
C ASN A 140 21.87 -32.01 7.29
N GLY A 141 22.66 -32.04 8.37
CA GLY A 141 23.38 -30.87 8.90
C GLY A 141 22.48 -29.81 9.54
N TRP A 142 23.06 -28.64 9.83
CA TRP A 142 22.36 -27.45 10.33
C TRP A 142 22.33 -26.38 9.24
N ALA A 143 21.22 -25.64 9.13
CA ALA A 143 21.05 -24.57 8.14
C ALA A 143 20.08 -23.50 8.66
N ASP A 144 20.32 -22.23 8.32
CA ASP A 144 19.44 -21.11 8.67
C ASP A 144 18.19 -21.10 7.78
N LEU A 145 17.31 -22.08 7.96
CA LEU A 145 16.10 -22.26 7.15
C LEU A 145 15.15 -21.06 7.27
N ARG A 146 14.72 -20.57 6.12
CA ARG A 146 13.93 -19.35 5.94
C ARG A 146 12.54 -19.62 5.39
N ASN A 147 11.64 -18.66 5.51
CA ASN A 147 10.23 -18.79 5.12
C ASN A 147 10.03 -19.07 3.62
N ASP A 148 10.95 -18.58 2.77
CA ASP A 148 11.02 -18.79 1.32
C ASP A 148 11.56 -20.18 0.92
N TRP A 149 12.14 -20.94 1.86
CA TRP A 149 12.66 -22.31 1.62
C TRP A 149 11.65 -23.39 2.04
N VAL A 150 10.41 -23.01 2.33
CA VAL A 150 9.34 -23.91 2.80
C VAL A 150 8.20 -23.95 1.78
N LYS A 151 7.69 -25.16 1.52
CA LYS A 151 6.42 -25.40 0.82
C LYS A 151 5.31 -25.60 1.86
N TRP A 152 4.77 -24.48 2.32
CA TRP A 152 3.79 -24.36 3.41
C TRP A 152 2.50 -25.18 3.22
N ASP A 153 2.20 -25.44 1.96
CA ASP A 153 1.07 -26.13 1.32
C ASP A 153 1.29 -27.65 1.11
N THR A 154 2.39 -28.22 1.62
CA THR A 154 2.76 -29.62 1.34
C THR A 154 2.74 -30.57 2.55
N GLY A 155 3.89 -31.09 2.95
CA GLY A 155 4.03 -32.18 3.92
C GLY A 155 3.95 -31.73 5.36
N TYR A 156 4.30 -32.65 6.26
CA TYR A 156 4.40 -32.34 7.68
C TYR A 156 5.42 -31.24 7.92
N ARG A 157 5.05 -30.32 8.80
CA ARG A 157 5.90 -29.24 9.30
C ARG A 157 5.62 -29.01 10.79
N LEU A 158 6.50 -28.26 11.44
CA LEU A 158 6.19 -27.63 12.72
C LEU A 158 5.09 -26.57 12.52
N PRO A 159 4.22 -26.34 13.52
CA PRO A 159 3.28 -25.22 13.49
C PRO A 159 4.03 -23.88 13.47
N THR A 160 3.44 -22.85 12.87
CA THR A 160 3.82 -21.47 13.22
C THR A 160 3.38 -21.17 14.65
N GLU A 161 3.94 -20.13 15.26
CA GLU A 161 3.54 -19.74 16.61
C GLU A 161 2.05 -19.34 16.69
N ALA A 162 1.53 -18.71 15.63
CA ALA A 162 0.13 -18.33 15.53
C ALA A 162 -0.80 -19.55 15.36
N GLU A 163 -0.40 -20.52 14.54
CA GLU A 163 -1.06 -21.82 14.44
C GLU A 163 -1.10 -22.51 15.81
N TRP A 164 0.03 -22.54 16.53
CA TRP A 164 0.12 -23.14 17.85
C TRP A 164 -0.81 -22.46 18.86
N GLU A 165 -0.81 -21.13 18.96
CA GLU A 165 -1.63 -20.45 19.96
C GLU A 165 -3.14 -20.51 19.61
N LYS A 166 -3.52 -20.36 18.35
CA LYS A 166 -4.91 -20.54 17.90
C LYS A 166 -5.41 -21.94 18.25
N ALA A 167 -4.59 -22.96 17.97
CA ALA A 167 -4.87 -24.34 18.30
C ALA A 167 -5.00 -24.54 19.81
N ALA A 168 -4.06 -24.02 20.61
CA ALA A 168 -4.08 -24.12 22.07
C ALA A 168 -5.32 -23.48 22.69
N ARG A 169 -5.81 -22.35 22.15
CA ARG A 169 -7.02 -21.65 22.62
C ARG A 169 -8.33 -22.41 22.38
N GLY A 170 -8.34 -23.47 21.59
CA GLY A 170 -9.44 -24.44 21.52
C GLY A 170 -10.80 -23.82 21.16
N GLY A 171 -10.82 -22.93 20.17
CA GLY A 171 -12.04 -22.30 19.64
C GLY A 171 -12.54 -21.06 20.39
N VAL A 172 -11.84 -20.57 21.43
CA VAL A 172 -12.26 -19.38 22.17
C VAL A 172 -11.09 -18.42 22.39
N SER A 173 -11.20 -17.21 21.80
CA SER A 173 -10.19 -16.16 21.93
C SER A 173 -10.01 -15.69 23.38
N GLY A 174 -8.87 -15.07 23.69
CA GLY A 174 -8.62 -14.37 24.96
C GLY A 174 -8.38 -15.22 26.21
N ARG A 175 -8.72 -16.52 26.22
CA ARG A 175 -8.53 -17.43 27.38
C ARG A 175 -7.09 -17.48 27.92
N ARG A 176 -6.94 -17.79 29.22
CA ARG A 176 -5.65 -17.98 29.90
C ARG A 176 -5.05 -19.37 29.64
N PHE A 177 -5.87 -20.43 29.67
CA PHE A 177 -5.49 -21.84 29.44
C PHE A 177 -6.41 -22.50 28.39
N PRO A 178 -6.04 -23.66 27.81
CA PRO A 178 -6.79 -24.28 26.70
C PRO A 178 -8.28 -24.54 26.96
N TRP A 179 -8.64 -24.82 28.21
CA TRP A 179 -10.02 -25.13 28.67
C TRP A 179 -10.74 -23.94 29.32
N GLY A 180 -10.07 -22.82 29.60
CA GLY A 180 -10.62 -21.70 30.38
C GLY A 180 -9.56 -21.00 31.22
N ASP A 181 -9.96 -20.29 32.27
CA ASP A 181 -9.08 -19.30 32.91
C ASP A 181 -8.40 -19.75 34.21
N THR A 182 -8.58 -21.01 34.61
CA THR A 182 -7.91 -21.62 35.78
C THR A 182 -7.19 -22.91 35.40
N ILE A 183 -6.17 -23.28 36.17
CA ILE A 183 -5.39 -24.52 36.01
C ILE A 183 -5.33 -25.30 37.33
N ALA A 184 -5.45 -26.62 37.21
CA ALA A 184 -5.31 -27.57 38.30
C ALA A 184 -4.55 -28.82 37.84
N HIS A 185 -3.94 -29.56 38.76
CA HIS A 185 -3.28 -30.84 38.44
C HIS A 185 -4.21 -31.86 37.77
N SER A 186 -5.53 -31.73 37.89
CA SER A 186 -6.51 -32.57 37.15
C SER A 186 -6.66 -32.23 35.66
N GLN A 187 -5.90 -31.25 35.15
CA GLN A 187 -5.96 -30.75 33.77
C GLN A 187 -4.59 -30.72 33.07
N ALA A 188 -3.49 -30.75 33.84
CA ALA A 188 -2.14 -30.63 33.31
C ALA A 188 -1.08 -31.24 34.25
N ASN A 189 0.03 -31.68 33.67
CA ASN A 189 1.27 -32.01 34.38
C ASN A 189 2.18 -30.76 34.38
N TYR A 190 2.26 -30.08 35.52
CA TYR A 190 3.01 -28.84 35.73
C TYR A 190 3.41 -28.72 37.22
N TYR A 191 4.10 -27.62 37.59
CA TYR A 191 4.45 -27.29 38.97
C TYR A 191 3.43 -26.32 39.59
N SER A 192 2.54 -26.80 40.47
CA SER A 192 1.54 -25.96 41.14
C SER A 192 2.10 -25.16 42.33
N ARG A 193 1.71 -23.87 42.44
CA ARG A 193 2.08 -22.92 43.51
C ARG A 193 0.94 -21.97 43.86
N THR A 194 0.80 -21.63 45.16
CA THR A 194 -0.14 -20.61 45.68
C THR A 194 0.26 -19.15 45.37
N ILE A 195 1.02 -18.89 44.30
CA ILE A 195 1.46 -17.53 43.93
C ILE A 195 0.68 -16.96 42.74
N TYR A 196 -0.29 -17.72 42.22
CA TYR A 196 -1.21 -17.33 41.17
C TYR A 196 -2.61 -17.77 41.61
N ASP A 197 -3.56 -16.85 41.72
CA ASP A 197 -4.92 -17.18 42.22
C ASP A 197 -5.71 -18.08 41.27
N TYR A 198 -5.28 -18.17 40.01
CA TYR A 198 -5.79 -19.11 39.01
C TYR A 198 -5.19 -20.52 39.08
N ASP A 199 -4.22 -20.79 39.96
CA ASP A 199 -3.68 -22.13 40.26
C ASP A 199 -4.53 -22.84 41.32
N VAL A 200 -5.72 -23.27 40.88
CA VAL A 200 -6.79 -23.84 41.72
C VAL A 200 -6.61 -25.32 42.04
N SER A 201 -5.43 -25.88 41.77
CA SER A 201 -5.09 -27.27 42.11
C SER A 201 -5.34 -27.57 43.59
N LEU A 202 -5.69 -28.82 43.91
CA LEU A 202 -5.79 -29.31 45.29
C LEU A 202 -4.45 -29.82 45.87
N THR A 203 -3.39 -29.90 45.04
CA THR A 203 -2.04 -30.34 45.44
C THR A 203 -0.97 -29.37 44.91
N ARG A 204 0.21 -29.33 45.53
CA ARG A 204 1.28 -28.34 45.26
C ARG A 204 2.62 -29.02 45.00
N GLY A 205 3.52 -28.35 44.29
CA GLY A 205 4.72 -28.96 43.73
C GLY A 205 4.43 -29.62 42.38
N TYR A 206 5.25 -30.58 41.98
CA TYR A 206 5.02 -31.41 40.80
C TYR A 206 3.71 -32.22 40.90
N HIS A 207 3.17 -32.62 39.74
CA HIS A 207 1.98 -33.46 39.65
C HIS A 207 2.17 -34.80 40.40
N PRO A 208 1.31 -35.16 41.38
CA PRO A 208 1.58 -36.25 42.32
C PRO A 208 1.69 -37.64 41.67
N THR A 209 0.92 -37.92 40.61
CA THR A 209 1.00 -39.20 39.88
C THR A 209 2.32 -39.36 39.11
N PHE A 210 2.98 -38.25 38.77
CA PHE A 210 4.17 -38.23 37.89
C PHE A 210 5.44 -37.82 38.63
N HIS A 211 5.40 -37.82 39.96
CA HIS A 211 6.52 -37.54 40.86
C HIS A 211 6.67 -38.67 41.90
N VAL A 212 6.83 -39.91 41.42
CA VAL A 212 7.02 -41.12 42.25
C VAL A 212 8.49 -41.54 42.37
N GLY A 213 9.40 -40.56 42.40
CA GLY A 213 10.85 -40.77 42.46
C GLY A 213 11.60 -39.49 42.86
N ILE A 214 12.92 -39.47 42.68
CA ILE A 214 13.76 -38.27 42.94
C ILE A 214 13.49 -37.14 41.94
N TRP A 215 13.07 -37.51 40.72
CA TRP A 215 12.74 -36.60 39.64
C TRP A 215 11.30 -36.84 39.14
N PRO A 216 10.58 -35.79 38.74
CA PRO A 216 9.30 -35.92 38.04
C PRO A 216 9.51 -36.43 36.61
N PHE A 217 8.43 -36.82 35.94
CA PHE A 217 8.44 -37.26 34.54
C PHE A 217 7.17 -36.82 33.79
N ASN A 218 7.22 -36.91 32.47
CA ASN A 218 6.10 -36.62 31.56
C ASN A 218 4.90 -37.54 31.83
N ASN A 219 3.69 -37.15 31.46
CA ASN A 219 2.57 -38.09 31.33
C ASN A 219 2.61 -38.81 29.98
N PRO A 220 1.93 -39.97 29.84
CA PRO A 220 1.53 -40.46 28.51
C PRO A 220 0.71 -39.37 27.82
N VAL A 221 0.82 -39.27 26.49
CA VAL A 221 0.03 -38.29 25.75
C VAL A 221 -1.47 -38.61 25.88
N GLY A 222 -2.32 -37.59 25.93
CA GLY A 222 -3.76 -37.76 26.06
C GLY A 222 -4.26 -38.12 27.47
N TYR A 223 -3.43 -37.95 28.51
CA TYR A 223 -3.80 -38.30 29.89
C TYR A 223 -4.86 -37.37 30.50
N PHE A 224 -4.87 -36.10 30.09
CA PHE A 224 -5.81 -35.07 30.57
C PHE A 224 -6.92 -34.79 29.54
N PRO A 225 -8.02 -34.12 29.93
CA PRO A 225 -9.07 -33.72 28.97
C PRO A 225 -8.52 -32.80 27.87
N PRO A 226 -8.99 -32.93 26.61
CA PRO A 226 -8.57 -32.06 25.52
C PRO A 226 -9.23 -30.68 25.61
N ASN A 227 -8.75 -29.75 24.78
CA ASN A 227 -9.41 -28.48 24.53
C ASN A 227 -10.56 -28.60 23.50
N GLY A 228 -11.18 -27.48 23.13
CA GLY A 228 -12.32 -27.43 22.19
C GLY A 228 -12.02 -27.86 20.74
N TYR A 229 -10.76 -28.15 20.40
CA TYR A 229 -10.35 -28.69 19.10
C TYR A 229 -9.83 -30.14 19.20
N GLU A 230 -10.21 -30.88 20.25
CA GLU A 230 -9.70 -32.24 20.54
C GLU A 230 -8.17 -32.34 20.73
N LEU A 231 -7.50 -31.23 21.05
CA LEU A 231 -6.05 -31.22 21.30
C LEU A 231 -5.74 -31.44 22.78
N TYR A 232 -4.84 -32.39 23.04
CA TYR A 232 -4.40 -32.82 24.35
C TYR A 232 -3.04 -32.21 24.70
N ASP A 233 -2.78 -32.08 26.00
CA ASP A 233 -1.47 -31.65 26.56
C ASP A 233 -0.97 -30.27 26.10
N MET A 234 -1.81 -29.42 25.49
CA MET A 234 -1.50 -28.03 25.05
C MET A 234 -1.09 -27.06 26.18
N ALA A 235 -0.93 -27.56 27.42
CA ALA A 235 -0.46 -26.82 28.59
C ALA A 235 0.19 -27.80 29.59
N GLY A 236 1.49 -27.66 29.85
CA GLY A 236 2.27 -28.58 30.68
C GLY A 236 3.01 -29.65 29.86
N ASN A 237 3.27 -30.81 30.47
CA ASN A 237 3.97 -31.97 29.91
C ASN A 237 5.35 -31.69 29.24
N VAL A 238 5.48 -31.51 27.92
CA VAL A 238 6.68 -30.91 27.28
C VAL A 238 6.41 -29.56 26.62
N LEU A 239 7.44 -28.72 26.56
CA LEU A 239 7.46 -27.56 25.68
C LEU A 239 7.43 -28.05 24.22
N GLU A 240 6.82 -27.29 23.32
CA GLU A 240 6.69 -27.67 21.91
C GLU A 240 7.39 -26.67 20.98
N PHE A 241 8.28 -27.16 20.11
CA PHE A 241 8.91 -26.37 19.05
C PHE A 241 7.87 -25.81 18.06
N CYS A 242 7.91 -24.49 17.84
CA CYS A 242 7.28 -23.83 16.70
C CYS A 242 8.31 -23.61 15.58
N TRP A 243 7.84 -23.27 14.39
CA TRP A 243 8.70 -22.83 13.29
C TRP A 243 9.41 -21.50 13.57
N ASP A 244 8.69 -20.53 14.12
CA ASP A 244 9.05 -19.11 14.08
C ASP A 244 10.39 -18.79 14.73
N PHE A 245 11.12 -17.88 14.10
CA PHE A 245 12.17 -17.13 14.79
C PHE A 245 11.54 -16.17 15.81
N TYR A 246 12.19 -15.97 16.95
CA TYR A 246 11.65 -15.12 18.02
C TYR A 246 11.81 -13.62 17.73
N ALA A 247 10.70 -12.90 17.81
CA ALA A 247 10.63 -11.43 17.83
C ALA A 247 9.54 -10.95 18.81
N LEU A 248 9.56 -9.66 19.15
CA LEU A 248 8.45 -8.98 19.82
C LEU A 248 7.23 -8.93 18.88
N TYR A 249 6.02 -8.90 19.44
CA TYR A 249 4.80 -8.69 18.65
C TYR A 249 4.68 -7.22 18.23
N SER A 250 3.99 -6.98 17.11
CA SER A 250 3.47 -5.65 16.76
C SER A 250 2.00 -5.54 17.18
N SER A 251 1.46 -4.33 17.19
CA SER A 251 0.01 -4.06 17.35
C SER A 251 -0.82 -4.40 16.12
N ASP A 252 -0.17 -4.55 14.96
CA ASP A 252 -0.81 -4.65 13.65
C ASP A 252 -1.55 -5.99 13.49
N SER A 253 -2.61 -6.00 12.67
CA SER A 253 -3.28 -7.25 12.29
C SER A 253 -2.38 -8.08 11.36
N GLN A 254 -2.31 -9.40 11.58
CA GLN A 254 -1.42 -10.28 10.82
C GLN A 254 -2.19 -11.44 10.17
N ASN A 255 -1.84 -11.79 8.93
CA ASN A 255 -2.42 -12.93 8.21
C ASN A 255 -1.37 -14.04 8.04
N ASN A 256 -1.65 -15.21 8.61
CA ASN A 256 -0.78 -16.40 8.60
C ASN A 256 0.72 -16.09 8.89
N PRO A 257 1.05 -15.37 9.99
CA PRO A 257 2.43 -15.00 10.27
C PRO A 257 3.33 -16.22 10.52
N ARG A 258 4.60 -16.07 10.13
CA ARG A 258 5.65 -17.11 10.11
C ARG A 258 6.95 -16.63 10.78
N GLY A 259 6.83 -15.65 11.68
CA GLY A 259 7.94 -14.94 12.31
C GLY A 259 8.76 -14.06 11.35
N PRO A 260 9.80 -13.37 11.85
CA PRO A 260 10.75 -12.66 11.01
C PRO A 260 11.57 -13.63 10.16
N LEU A 261 12.12 -13.15 9.04
CA LEU A 261 12.85 -13.97 8.07
C LEU A 261 14.08 -14.70 8.65
N LEU A 262 14.74 -14.11 9.66
CA LEU A 262 15.94 -14.61 10.33
C LEU A 262 15.94 -14.21 11.82
N GLY A 263 16.59 -15.02 12.66
CA GLY A 263 16.85 -14.70 14.06
C GLY A 263 17.80 -15.71 14.73
N PRO A 264 18.39 -15.37 15.90
CA PRO A 264 19.28 -16.29 16.62
C PRO A 264 18.54 -17.38 17.41
N PHE A 265 17.23 -17.22 17.63
CA PHE A 265 16.42 -18.06 18.51
C PHE A 265 15.11 -18.49 17.84
N ARG A 266 14.68 -19.73 18.07
CA ARG A 266 13.37 -20.26 17.67
C ARG A 266 12.40 -20.22 18.85
N VAL A 267 11.10 -20.13 18.57
CA VAL A 267 10.04 -20.10 19.58
C VAL A 267 9.62 -21.52 19.99
N PHE A 268 9.25 -21.69 21.26
CA PHE A 268 8.56 -22.87 21.77
C PHE A 268 7.51 -22.50 22.85
N ARG A 269 6.46 -23.31 22.97
CA ARG A 269 5.22 -22.98 23.69
C ARG A 269 4.73 -24.13 24.59
N GLY A 270 3.63 -23.90 25.35
CA GLY A 270 2.94 -24.91 26.18
C GLY A 270 3.34 -24.95 27.66
N GLY A 271 4.54 -24.53 28.03
CA GLY A 271 5.13 -24.91 29.32
C GLY A 271 5.54 -26.39 29.32
N ASN A 272 5.84 -26.95 30.50
CA ASN A 272 6.19 -28.36 30.69
C ASN A 272 5.95 -28.79 32.16
N LEU A 273 6.30 -30.03 32.50
CA LEU A 273 6.14 -30.62 33.84
C LEU A 273 6.75 -29.85 35.03
N ASP A 274 7.76 -28.99 34.83
CA ASP A 274 8.36 -28.11 35.86
C ASP A 274 7.92 -26.64 35.71
N SER A 275 7.24 -26.30 34.62
CA SER A 275 6.68 -24.96 34.42
C SER A 275 5.59 -24.69 35.45
N ARG A 276 5.55 -23.44 35.94
CA ARG A 276 4.49 -22.98 36.83
C ARG A 276 3.26 -22.59 36.01
N ALA A 277 2.11 -22.42 36.65
CA ALA A 277 0.87 -21.97 36.01
C ALA A 277 1.06 -20.81 35.00
N ILE A 278 1.85 -19.79 35.33
CA ILE A 278 2.14 -18.67 34.41
C ILE A 278 2.82 -19.08 33.09
N GLY A 279 3.61 -20.15 33.09
CA GLY A 279 4.31 -20.70 31.92
C GLY A 279 3.47 -21.66 31.08
N CYS A 280 2.37 -22.16 31.64
CA CYS A 280 1.43 -23.07 30.97
C CYS A 280 0.25 -22.33 30.30
N ARG A 281 0.27 -20.99 30.29
CA ARG A 281 -0.76 -20.17 29.63
C ARG A 281 -0.64 -20.26 28.11
N THR A 282 -1.77 -20.20 27.39
CA THR A 282 -1.75 -20.22 25.91
C THR A 282 -0.94 -19.07 25.32
N ALA A 283 -0.88 -17.92 26.00
CA ALA A 283 -0.11 -16.74 25.59
C ALA A 283 1.39 -16.79 25.94
N CYS A 284 1.85 -17.74 26.78
CA CYS A 284 3.23 -17.70 27.26
C CYS A 284 4.22 -18.20 26.19
N ARG A 285 5.27 -17.43 25.96
CA ARG A 285 6.27 -17.63 24.90
C ARG A 285 7.64 -17.91 25.50
N TYR A 286 8.30 -18.97 25.04
CA TYR A 286 9.71 -19.24 25.32
C TYR A 286 10.53 -19.22 24.03
N TYR A 287 11.83 -18.95 24.16
CA TYR A 287 12.76 -18.93 23.02
C TYR A 287 14.16 -19.34 23.45
N ASN A 288 14.91 -19.96 22.53
CA ASN A 288 16.33 -20.29 22.68
C ASN A 288 16.94 -20.64 21.30
N GLY A 289 18.24 -20.89 21.21
CA GLY A 289 18.88 -21.29 19.96
C GLY A 289 18.32 -22.62 19.41
N PRO A 290 18.28 -22.82 18.08
CA PRO A 290 17.66 -24.00 17.46
C PRO A 290 18.31 -25.33 17.89
N ALA A 291 19.59 -25.32 18.26
CA ALA A 291 20.34 -26.46 18.77
C ALA A 291 20.12 -26.73 20.29
N VAL A 292 19.05 -26.18 20.91
CA VAL A 292 18.73 -26.46 22.32
C VAL A 292 18.14 -27.86 22.48
N VAL A 293 18.55 -28.58 23.53
CA VAL A 293 18.12 -29.95 23.83
C VAL A 293 17.75 -30.02 25.31
N THR A 294 16.55 -30.49 25.64
CA THR A 294 16.14 -30.72 27.05
C THR A 294 15.26 -31.95 27.20
N GLY A 295 15.22 -32.50 28.43
CA GLY A 295 14.33 -33.59 28.81
C GLY A 295 12.85 -33.20 28.95
N ALA A 296 12.47 -31.99 28.55
CA ALA A 296 11.12 -31.43 28.71
C ALA A 296 10.76 -30.47 27.54
N LEU A 297 11.27 -30.78 26.35
CA LEU A 297 11.05 -30.08 25.08
C LEU A 297 10.95 -31.13 23.96
N GLY A 298 9.83 -31.09 23.23
CA GLY A 298 9.49 -31.92 22.09
C GLY A 298 8.73 -31.08 21.04
N PHE A 299 7.76 -31.68 20.34
CA PHE A 299 6.96 -30.99 19.33
C PHE A 299 5.70 -31.77 18.96
N ARG A 300 4.78 -31.12 18.24
CA ARG A 300 3.72 -31.75 17.44
C ARG A 300 3.79 -31.26 15.99
N CYS A 301 3.21 -32.02 15.07
CA CYS A 301 3.21 -31.67 13.64
C CYS A 301 1.90 -31.02 13.22
N VAL A 302 1.97 -30.25 12.13
CA VAL A 302 0.82 -29.83 11.34
C VAL A 302 0.93 -30.29 9.89
N LEU A 303 -0.23 -30.35 9.23
CA LEU A 303 -0.41 -30.42 7.78
C LEU A 303 -1.27 -29.23 7.35
N PRO A 304 -1.09 -28.70 6.13
CA PRO A 304 -2.10 -27.82 5.53
C PRO A 304 -3.44 -28.54 5.41
N ASP A 305 -4.54 -27.80 5.35
CA ASP A 305 -5.81 -28.39 4.92
C ASP A 305 -5.74 -28.68 3.41
N PRO A 306 -5.94 -29.95 2.95
CA PRO A 306 -6.02 -30.25 1.52
C PRO A 306 -7.31 -29.71 0.88
N PHE A 307 -8.27 -29.25 1.68
CA PHE A 307 -9.45 -28.51 1.27
C PHE A 307 -9.49 -27.18 2.06
N PRO A 308 -8.63 -26.20 1.74
CA PRO A 308 -8.62 -24.92 2.43
C PRO A 308 -10.02 -24.29 2.40
N GLU A 309 -10.47 -23.79 3.55
CA GLU A 309 -11.91 -23.65 3.84
C GLU A 309 -12.54 -22.43 3.17
N GLY A 310 -12.94 -22.61 1.90
CA GLY A 310 -13.83 -21.71 1.17
C GLY A 310 -15.30 -22.17 1.13
N VAL A 311 -15.66 -23.27 1.81
CA VAL A 311 -16.97 -23.94 1.66
C VAL A 311 -17.55 -24.40 3.00
N ASP A 312 -18.85 -24.13 3.18
CA ASP A 312 -19.78 -24.58 4.24
C ASP A 312 -19.61 -24.11 5.72
N ASN A 313 -20.46 -23.13 6.08
CA ASN A 313 -20.77 -22.53 7.40
C ASN A 313 -19.83 -21.39 7.85
N PHE A 314 -20.30 -20.27 8.40
CA PHE A 314 -21.58 -19.96 9.06
C PHE A 314 -22.42 -18.87 8.30
N PRO A 315 -23.49 -18.31 8.91
CA PRO A 315 -24.86 -18.79 8.77
C PRO A 315 -25.72 -17.99 7.76
N ASN A 316 -26.52 -18.68 6.93
CA ASN A 316 -27.67 -18.15 6.18
C ASN A 316 -27.43 -16.81 5.44
N LEU A 317 -26.97 -16.78 4.18
CA LEU A 317 -27.75 -17.03 2.95
C LEU A 317 -26.87 -16.67 1.72
N PRO A 318 -27.20 -17.05 0.46
CA PRO A 318 -27.76 -18.29 -0.03
C PRO A 318 -26.73 -19.02 -0.94
N HIS A 319 -26.28 -20.21 -0.55
CA HIS A 319 -25.17 -20.91 -1.21
C HIS A 319 -25.59 -21.61 -2.53
N ALA A 320 -25.81 -20.83 -3.60
CA ALA A 320 -26.49 -21.30 -4.82
C ALA A 320 -25.84 -20.92 -6.17
N GLN A 321 -24.73 -20.18 -6.19
CA GLN A 321 -24.06 -19.73 -7.44
C GLN A 321 -22.53 -19.86 -7.46
N TRP A 322 -21.90 -20.31 -6.37
CA TRP A 322 -20.45 -20.48 -6.26
C TRP A 322 -19.99 -21.80 -6.89
N VAL A 323 -19.95 -21.84 -8.22
CA VAL A 323 -19.28 -22.90 -8.98
C VAL A 323 -17.80 -22.55 -9.08
N GLN A 324 -16.90 -23.42 -8.59
CA GLN A 324 -15.51 -23.36 -9.04
C GLN A 324 -15.48 -23.70 -10.53
N SER A 325 -15.10 -22.73 -11.37
CA SER A 325 -14.79 -22.99 -12.77
C SER A 325 -13.36 -23.54 -12.90
N PRO A 326 -13.16 -24.82 -13.27
CA PRO A 326 -11.85 -25.32 -13.67
C PRO A 326 -11.16 -24.39 -14.68
N PRO A 327 -9.82 -24.20 -14.60
CA PRO A 327 -9.09 -23.29 -15.49
C PRO A 327 -9.14 -23.68 -16.98
N CYS A 328 -9.66 -24.87 -17.32
CA CYS A 328 -9.94 -25.31 -18.69
C CYS A 328 -11.45 -25.39 -19.03
N GLU A 329 -12.35 -24.65 -18.36
CA GLU A 329 -13.78 -24.64 -18.76
C GLU A 329 -14.08 -23.90 -20.06
N ILE A 330 -13.20 -22.98 -20.49
CA ILE A 330 -13.35 -22.26 -21.78
C ILE A 330 -13.11 -23.22 -22.96
N THR A 331 -14.16 -23.96 -23.31
CA THR A 331 -14.24 -24.82 -24.49
C THR A 331 -14.82 -24.01 -25.64
N ARG A 332 -14.23 -24.10 -26.84
CA ARG A 332 -14.78 -23.47 -28.05
C ARG A 332 -16.09 -24.14 -28.50
N GLU A 333 -17.17 -23.38 -28.57
CA GLU A 333 -18.45 -23.81 -29.15
C GLU A 333 -18.35 -24.00 -30.69
N ASP A 334 -19.22 -24.85 -31.24
CA ASP A 334 -19.32 -25.08 -32.68
C ASP A 334 -19.61 -23.77 -33.45
N GLY A 335 -18.80 -23.49 -34.47
CA GLY A 335 -18.92 -22.29 -35.31
C GLY A 335 -18.29 -21.02 -34.72
N LYS A 336 -17.76 -21.06 -33.49
CA LYS A 336 -16.95 -19.97 -32.93
C LYS A 336 -15.51 -20.07 -33.42
N ASN A 337 -14.85 -18.93 -33.61
CA ASN A 337 -13.41 -18.87 -33.87
C ASN A 337 -12.70 -17.68 -33.22
N SER A 338 -13.44 -16.77 -32.57
CA SER A 338 -12.87 -15.69 -31.77
C SER A 338 -13.45 -15.71 -30.35
N LEU A 339 -12.65 -15.34 -29.35
CA LEU A 339 -13.00 -15.40 -27.92
C LEU A 339 -12.87 -14.03 -27.27
N ILE A 340 -13.78 -13.67 -26.37
CA ILE A 340 -13.66 -12.54 -25.44
C ILE A 340 -13.72 -13.10 -24.02
N VAL A 341 -12.80 -12.69 -23.15
CA VAL A 341 -12.78 -13.08 -21.73
C VAL A 341 -12.75 -11.82 -20.86
N VAL A 342 -13.76 -11.66 -20.00
CA VAL A 342 -13.83 -10.57 -19.02
C VAL A 342 -13.53 -11.11 -17.63
N THR A 343 -12.60 -10.48 -16.91
CA THR A 343 -12.18 -10.86 -15.55
C THR A 343 -12.10 -9.67 -14.59
N HIS A 344 -12.33 -9.94 -13.30
CA HIS A 344 -12.19 -8.94 -12.22
C HIS A 344 -10.75 -8.90 -11.69
N GLY A 345 -10.49 -7.96 -10.78
CA GLY A 345 -9.21 -7.82 -10.07
C GLY A 345 -9.26 -8.27 -8.62
N TRP A 346 -8.37 -7.68 -7.81
CA TRP A 346 -8.27 -7.86 -6.37
C TRP A 346 -9.60 -7.55 -5.65
N ILE A 347 -9.92 -8.34 -4.62
CA ILE A 347 -11.11 -8.15 -3.79
C ILE A 347 -10.64 -8.05 -2.32
N PRO A 348 -10.55 -6.84 -1.74
CA PRO A 348 -10.09 -6.69 -0.37
C PRO A 348 -11.02 -7.38 0.65
N PRO A 349 -10.50 -8.04 1.72
CA PRO A 349 -11.34 -8.81 2.64
C PRO A 349 -12.32 -7.97 3.47
N TRP A 350 -12.05 -6.67 3.60
CA TRP A 350 -12.92 -5.69 4.25
C TRP A 350 -14.01 -5.11 3.33
N ASN A 351 -14.00 -5.43 2.03
CA ASN A 351 -15.11 -5.06 1.15
C ASN A 351 -16.33 -5.93 1.47
N THR A 352 -17.35 -5.32 2.07
CA THR A 352 -18.60 -5.99 2.45
C THR A 352 -19.47 -6.38 1.25
N ASP A 353 -19.33 -5.68 0.12
CA ASP A 353 -19.99 -6.00 -1.14
C ASP A 353 -18.96 -6.59 -2.11
N GLN A 354 -18.78 -7.91 -2.05
CA GLN A 354 -17.94 -8.70 -2.96
C GLN A 354 -18.50 -8.76 -4.40
N ASP A 355 -19.16 -7.70 -4.86
CA ASP A 355 -20.00 -7.68 -6.05
C ASP A 355 -19.20 -7.51 -7.34
N VAL A 356 -18.61 -8.62 -7.79
CA VAL A 356 -18.07 -8.76 -9.15
C VAL A 356 -19.16 -8.97 -10.22
N SER A 357 -20.46 -8.76 -9.95
CA SER A 357 -21.49 -8.93 -10.99
C SER A 357 -21.36 -7.94 -12.15
N TRP A 358 -20.56 -6.88 -12.00
CA TRP A 358 -20.22 -5.98 -13.09
C TRP A 358 -19.54 -6.71 -14.27
N VAL A 359 -18.75 -7.78 -14.05
CA VAL A 359 -18.17 -8.55 -15.18
C VAL A 359 -19.24 -9.34 -15.94
N ASP A 360 -20.31 -9.78 -15.27
CA ASP A 360 -21.47 -10.38 -15.92
C ASP A 360 -22.24 -9.32 -16.71
N ASN A 361 -22.44 -8.13 -16.15
CA ASN A 361 -23.14 -7.03 -16.80
C ASN A 361 -22.38 -6.52 -18.05
N MET A 362 -21.06 -6.40 -17.97
CA MET A 362 -20.19 -6.09 -19.10
C MET A 362 -20.30 -7.17 -20.18
N THR A 363 -20.12 -8.44 -19.82
CA THR A 363 -20.24 -9.60 -20.73
C THR A 363 -21.61 -9.67 -21.41
N ASN A 364 -22.70 -9.40 -20.68
CA ASN A 364 -24.05 -9.32 -21.23
C ASN A 364 -24.21 -8.16 -22.23
N ASN A 365 -23.57 -7.01 -22.00
CA ASN A 365 -23.57 -5.89 -22.95
C ASN A 365 -22.76 -6.21 -24.21
N ILE A 366 -21.57 -6.82 -24.07
CA ILE A 366 -20.75 -7.31 -25.19
C ILE A 366 -21.56 -8.31 -26.03
N GLN A 367 -22.21 -9.29 -25.40
CA GLN A 367 -23.01 -10.29 -26.09
C GLN A 367 -24.22 -9.69 -26.84
N ARG A 368 -24.85 -8.64 -26.28
CA ARG A 368 -25.90 -7.86 -26.98
C ARG A 368 -25.33 -7.13 -28.20
N TYR A 369 -24.19 -6.46 -28.05
CA TYR A 369 -23.53 -5.73 -29.14
C TYR A 369 -23.14 -6.67 -30.30
N LEU A 370 -22.51 -7.81 -30.00
CA LEU A 370 -22.16 -8.83 -30.99
C LEU A 370 -23.39 -9.33 -31.76
N THR A 371 -24.50 -9.57 -31.05
CA THR A 371 -25.77 -10.02 -31.65
C THR A 371 -26.37 -8.95 -32.55
N ALA A 372 -26.36 -7.69 -32.11
CA ALA A 372 -26.87 -6.56 -32.90
C ALA A 372 -26.03 -6.27 -34.16
N ASN A 373 -24.74 -6.62 -34.14
CA ASN A 373 -23.79 -6.44 -35.24
C ASN A 373 -23.51 -7.72 -36.05
N GLU A 374 -24.31 -8.77 -35.90
CA GLU A 374 -24.20 -10.06 -36.62
C GLU A 374 -22.87 -10.83 -36.41
N LEU A 375 -22.08 -10.47 -35.39
CA LEU A 375 -20.74 -11.01 -35.07
C LEU A 375 -20.79 -12.37 -34.34
N SER A 376 -21.59 -13.29 -34.90
CA SER A 376 -21.93 -14.60 -34.30
C SER A 376 -20.75 -15.55 -34.08
N ASN A 377 -19.61 -15.32 -34.73
CA ASN A 377 -18.38 -16.11 -34.65
C ASN A 377 -17.58 -15.88 -33.34
N TRP A 378 -17.93 -14.86 -32.57
CA TRP A 378 -17.33 -14.56 -31.27
C TRP A 378 -18.06 -15.28 -30.13
N GLN A 379 -17.30 -15.82 -29.17
CA GLN A 379 -17.78 -16.37 -27.90
C GLN A 379 -17.36 -15.40 -26.78
N VAL A 380 -18.26 -15.09 -25.83
CA VAL A 380 -17.97 -14.20 -24.70
C VAL A 380 -18.05 -15.00 -23.41
N VAL A 381 -17.04 -14.89 -22.55
CA VAL A 381 -16.95 -15.65 -21.30
C VAL A 381 -16.58 -14.75 -20.14
N VAL A 382 -17.29 -14.89 -19.02
CA VAL A 382 -16.87 -14.37 -17.72
C VAL A 382 -15.86 -15.35 -17.12
N TYR A 383 -14.66 -14.88 -16.79
CA TYR A 383 -13.73 -15.65 -15.96
C TYR A 383 -13.70 -15.06 -14.56
N LYS A 384 -14.14 -15.84 -13.57
CA LYS A 384 -14.16 -15.46 -12.16
C LYS A 384 -13.16 -16.29 -11.38
N TRP A 385 -12.29 -15.60 -10.66
CA TRP A 385 -11.23 -16.15 -9.80
C TRP A 385 -11.36 -15.56 -8.39
N VAL A 386 -12.61 -15.36 -7.94
CA VAL A 386 -12.96 -14.66 -6.68
C VAL A 386 -12.23 -15.25 -5.48
N GLU A 387 -12.15 -16.58 -5.35
CA GLU A 387 -11.44 -17.29 -4.28
C GLU A 387 -9.94 -16.91 -4.20
N ASP A 388 -9.30 -16.70 -5.35
CA ASP A 388 -7.88 -16.40 -5.48
C ASP A 388 -7.57 -14.88 -5.43
N ALA A 389 -8.56 -14.05 -5.78
CA ALA A 389 -8.48 -12.59 -5.73
C ALA A 389 -8.91 -12.02 -4.37
N TYR A 390 -9.64 -12.79 -3.55
CA TYR A 390 -10.08 -12.43 -2.21
C TYR A 390 -8.95 -12.63 -1.17
N VAL A 391 -7.98 -11.73 -1.19
CA VAL A 391 -6.75 -11.80 -0.40
C VAL A 391 -6.40 -10.44 0.21
N LEU A 392 -5.63 -10.42 1.31
CA LEU A 392 -5.43 -9.21 2.10
C LEU A 392 -4.66 -8.09 1.36
N TRP A 393 -3.75 -8.46 0.44
CA TRP A 393 -2.91 -7.51 -0.29
C TRP A 393 -3.08 -7.65 -1.81
N PRO A 394 -3.10 -6.53 -2.58
CA PRO A 394 -3.21 -6.59 -4.03
C PRO A 394 -2.01 -7.28 -4.70
N GLY A 395 -0.84 -7.28 -4.06
CA GLY A 395 0.34 -8.04 -4.51
C GLY A 395 0.16 -9.57 -4.45
N ASP A 396 -0.61 -10.08 -3.48
CA ASP A 396 -0.95 -11.51 -3.42
C ASP A 396 -1.94 -11.87 -4.54
N ALA A 397 -2.90 -10.98 -4.82
CA ALA A 397 -3.85 -11.16 -5.92
C ALA A 397 -3.13 -11.14 -7.28
N LEU A 398 -2.16 -10.24 -7.46
CA LEU A 398 -1.33 -10.15 -8.66
C LEU A 398 -0.58 -11.47 -8.93
N ALA A 399 0.09 -12.04 -7.92
CA ALA A 399 0.81 -13.31 -8.05
C ALA A 399 -0.14 -14.50 -8.30
N ASN A 400 -1.28 -14.54 -7.63
CA ASN A 400 -2.33 -15.54 -7.88
C ASN A 400 -2.89 -15.41 -9.31
N GLY A 401 -3.04 -14.17 -9.79
CA GLY A 401 -3.45 -13.83 -11.14
C GLY A 401 -2.50 -14.43 -12.17
N GLU A 402 -1.19 -14.19 -12.05
CA GLU A 402 -0.17 -14.76 -12.94
C GLU A 402 -0.25 -16.30 -13.00
N GLU A 403 -0.41 -17.00 -11.87
CA GLU A 403 -0.52 -18.48 -11.87
C GLU A 403 -1.84 -18.97 -12.52
N LYS A 404 -2.95 -18.27 -12.32
CA LYS A 404 -4.26 -18.60 -12.93
C LYS A 404 -4.24 -18.30 -14.43
N GLY A 405 -3.62 -17.20 -14.82
CA GLY A 405 -3.45 -16.75 -16.21
C GLY A 405 -2.65 -17.73 -17.05
N MET A 406 -1.46 -18.09 -16.58
CA MET A 406 -0.59 -19.09 -17.22
C MET A 406 -1.34 -20.41 -17.50
N LYS A 407 -2.16 -20.88 -16.54
CA LYS A 407 -3.01 -22.08 -16.69
C LYS A 407 -4.15 -21.87 -17.69
N LEU A 408 -4.83 -20.73 -17.63
CA LEU A 408 -5.95 -20.38 -18.51
C LEU A 408 -5.48 -20.29 -19.97
N GLY A 409 -4.37 -19.60 -20.23
CA GLY A 409 -3.74 -19.56 -21.55
C GLY A 409 -3.26 -20.94 -22.02
N GLU A 410 -2.67 -21.75 -21.14
CA GLU A 410 -2.32 -23.15 -21.42
C GLU A 410 -3.53 -23.99 -21.89
N CYS A 411 -4.74 -23.70 -21.40
CA CYS A 411 -5.99 -24.34 -21.81
C CYS A 411 -6.48 -23.76 -23.14
N ILE A 412 -6.70 -22.44 -23.22
CA ILE A 412 -7.26 -21.72 -24.38
C ILE A 412 -6.42 -21.98 -25.65
N ALA A 413 -5.09 -22.01 -25.52
CA ALA A 413 -4.18 -22.24 -26.65
C ALA A 413 -4.44 -23.57 -27.39
N ARG A 414 -4.99 -24.60 -26.72
CA ARG A 414 -5.21 -25.93 -27.30
C ARG A 414 -6.31 -25.92 -28.36
N ASP A 415 -7.31 -25.05 -28.21
CA ASP A 415 -8.45 -24.95 -29.12
C ASP A 415 -8.12 -24.20 -30.42
N ARG A 416 -6.99 -23.47 -30.47
CA ARG A 416 -6.54 -22.66 -31.63
C ARG A 416 -7.61 -21.69 -32.08
N TRP A 417 -7.87 -20.71 -31.24
CA TRP A 417 -8.66 -19.52 -31.57
C TRP A 417 -7.96 -18.70 -32.67
N SER A 418 -8.71 -18.00 -33.50
CA SER A 418 -8.16 -17.07 -34.49
C SER A 418 -7.90 -15.70 -33.87
N HIS A 419 -8.77 -15.27 -32.95
CA HIS A 419 -8.63 -14.06 -32.16
C HIS A 419 -9.01 -14.30 -30.71
N ILE A 420 -8.35 -13.62 -29.78
CA ILE A 420 -8.73 -13.54 -28.37
C ILE A 420 -8.70 -12.07 -27.96
N HIS A 421 -9.68 -11.64 -27.17
CA HIS A 421 -9.67 -10.35 -26.49
C HIS A 421 -9.85 -10.58 -24.99
N PHE A 422 -8.84 -10.23 -24.21
CA PHE A 422 -8.87 -10.23 -22.77
C PHE A 422 -9.21 -8.83 -22.25
N ILE A 423 -10.13 -8.75 -21.28
CA ILE A 423 -10.51 -7.51 -20.60
C ILE A 423 -10.38 -7.76 -19.10
N ALA A 424 -9.54 -6.99 -18.40
CA ALA A 424 -9.26 -7.20 -16.98
C ALA A 424 -9.24 -5.90 -16.17
N TYR A 425 -9.64 -6.00 -14.90
CA TYR A 425 -9.57 -4.92 -13.92
C TYR A 425 -8.49 -5.18 -12.86
N SER A 426 -7.81 -4.14 -12.38
CA SER A 426 -6.89 -4.18 -11.22
C SER A 426 -5.87 -5.33 -11.31
N ALA A 427 -5.71 -6.16 -10.26
CA ALA A 427 -4.78 -7.30 -10.27
C ALA A 427 -5.07 -8.37 -11.34
N GLY A 428 -6.24 -8.32 -12.00
CA GLY A 428 -6.59 -9.16 -13.14
C GLY A 428 -5.72 -8.90 -14.38
N SER A 429 -5.08 -7.73 -14.48
CA SER A 429 -4.12 -7.41 -15.55
C SER A 429 -2.97 -8.43 -15.63
N ALA A 430 -2.48 -8.89 -14.47
CA ALA A 430 -1.45 -9.93 -14.38
C ALA A 430 -1.94 -11.31 -14.87
N LEU A 431 -3.23 -11.60 -14.69
CA LEU A 431 -3.86 -12.83 -15.16
C LEU A 431 -3.92 -12.87 -16.68
N ILE A 432 -4.32 -11.77 -17.33
CA ILE A 432 -4.45 -11.77 -18.79
C ILE A 432 -3.08 -11.76 -19.48
N GLN A 433 -2.12 -10.97 -18.96
CA GLN A 433 -0.74 -10.98 -19.45
C GLN A 433 -0.11 -12.39 -19.40
N ALA A 434 -0.25 -13.09 -18.27
CA ALA A 434 0.26 -14.45 -18.13
C ALA A 434 -0.48 -15.48 -19.03
N ALA A 435 -1.75 -15.24 -19.36
CA ALA A 435 -2.47 -16.05 -20.35
C ALA A 435 -1.96 -15.80 -21.77
N THR A 436 -1.73 -14.53 -22.14
CA THR A 436 -1.14 -14.10 -23.41
C THR A 436 0.24 -14.72 -23.64
N GLU A 437 1.12 -14.69 -22.62
CA GLU A 437 2.42 -15.36 -22.65
C GLU A 437 2.31 -16.88 -22.89
N ALA A 438 1.39 -17.56 -22.19
CA ALA A 438 1.15 -18.98 -22.37
C ALA A 438 0.61 -19.34 -23.77
N ILE A 439 -0.21 -18.48 -24.39
CA ILE A 439 -0.76 -18.70 -25.73
C ILE A 439 0.28 -18.45 -26.82
N LYS A 440 1.11 -17.40 -26.65
CA LYS A 440 2.16 -17.03 -27.60
C LYS A 440 3.42 -17.91 -27.51
N ASP A 441 3.52 -18.78 -26.50
CA ASP A 441 4.59 -19.78 -26.39
C ASP A 441 4.67 -20.68 -27.65
N PRO A 442 5.81 -20.71 -28.36
CA PRO A 442 5.99 -21.53 -29.56
C PRO A 442 5.73 -23.04 -29.35
N ARG A 443 5.83 -23.54 -28.11
CA ARG A 443 5.56 -24.94 -27.74
C ARG A 443 4.08 -25.30 -27.81
N MET A 444 3.18 -24.32 -27.67
CA MET A 444 1.73 -24.53 -27.70
C MET A 444 1.17 -24.61 -29.12
N GLY A 445 1.90 -24.10 -30.12
CA GLY A 445 1.52 -24.20 -31.53
C GLY A 445 0.29 -23.36 -31.91
N SER A 446 0.14 -22.21 -31.24
CA SER A 446 -0.97 -21.26 -31.41
C SER A 446 -0.49 -19.79 -31.50
N ALA A 447 0.80 -19.58 -31.84
CA ALA A 447 1.40 -18.26 -31.98
C ALA A 447 0.71 -17.36 -33.03
N ASP A 448 0.07 -17.97 -34.04
CA ASP A 448 -0.74 -17.29 -35.06
C ASP A 448 -2.08 -16.73 -34.53
N THR A 449 -2.43 -17.01 -33.27
CA THR A 449 -3.61 -16.43 -32.61
C THR A 449 -3.37 -14.95 -32.38
N ILE A 450 -4.27 -14.10 -32.86
CA ILE A 450 -4.21 -12.65 -32.63
C ILE A 450 -4.81 -12.32 -31.26
N ILE A 451 -4.12 -11.56 -30.42
CA ILE A 451 -4.52 -11.25 -29.05
C ILE A 451 -4.67 -9.73 -28.86
N HIS A 452 -5.77 -9.35 -28.21
CA HIS A 452 -6.03 -8.03 -27.64
C HIS A 452 -6.03 -8.10 -26.11
N GLU A 453 -5.45 -7.12 -25.45
CA GLU A 453 -5.55 -6.93 -24.00
C GLU A 453 -6.03 -5.52 -23.66
N THR A 454 -7.26 -5.39 -23.14
CA THR A 454 -7.73 -4.19 -22.45
C THR A 454 -7.43 -4.32 -20.96
N PHE A 455 -6.63 -3.39 -20.47
CA PHE A 455 -6.36 -3.18 -19.06
C PHE A 455 -7.23 -2.04 -18.51
N LEU A 456 -7.83 -2.26 -17.33
CA LEU A 456 -8.66 -1.30 -16.63
C LEU A 456 -8.06 -1.13 -15.23
N ASP A 457 -7.59 0.07 -14.87
CA ASP A 457 -7.06 0.40 -13.53
C ASP A 457 -5.91 -0.56 -13.10
N ALA A 458 -4.91 -0.74 -13.97
CA ALA A 458 -4.01 -1.89 -13.92
C ALA A 458 -3.05 -1.88 -12.72
N TYR A 459 -3.24 -2.80 -11.77
CA TYR A 459 -2.31 -2.94 -10.65
C TYR A 459 -0.98 -3.57 -11.09
N VAL A 460 0.14 -2.84 -10.96
CA VAL A 460 1.48 -3.31 -11.39
C VAL A 460 2.34 -3.91 -10.26
N GLY A 461 2.09 -3.55 -8.99
CA GLY A 461 2.70 -4.18 -7.82
C GLY A 461 3.90 -3.46 -7.20
N PHE A 462 3.93 -3.42 -5.86
CA PHE A 462 4.91 -2.69 -5.02
C PHE A 462 6.40 -2.96 -5.29
N GLY A 463 6.74 -4.08 -5.94
CA GLY A 463 8.13 -4.50 -6.17
C GLY A 463 8.66 -4.26 -7.59
N TYR A 464 7.82 -3.84 -8.54
CA TYR A 464 8.16 -3.95 -9.97
C TYR A 464 8.89 -2.76 -10.59
N ASN A 465 8.94 -1.61 -9.90
CA ASN A 465 9.91 -0.54 -10.19
C ASN A 465 9.97 -0.06 -11.66
N GLY A 466 8.85 -0.18 -12.40
CA GLY A 466 8.75 0.14 -13.83
C GLY A 466 9.07 -0.99 -14.83
N GLU A 467 8.92 -2.27 -14.49
CA GLU A 467 9.14 -3.36 -15.47
C GLU A 467 8.08 -3.40 -16.59
N GLU A 468 8.55 -3.30 -17.84
CA GLU A 468 7.82 -3.34 -19.12
C GLU A 468 7.04 -4.67 -19.36
N LYS A 469 6.10 -5.09 -18.51
CA LYS A 469 5.46 -6.43 -18.63
C LYS A 469 4.06 -6.47 -19.24
N TYR A 470 3.18 -5.49 -19.00
CA TYR A 470 1.78 -5.53 -19.47
C TYR A 470 1.62 -5.08 -20.93
N GLY A 471 0.82 -5.81 -21.71
CA GLY A 471 0.66 -5.65 -23.15
C GLY A 471 1.76 -6.34 -23.96
N LYS A 472 2.62 -7.15 -23.31
CA LYS A 472 3.78 -7.77 -23.96
C LYS A 472 3.35 -9.06 -24.65
N LEU A 473 3.77 -9.21 -25.91
CA LEU A 473 3.38 -10.31 -26.83
C LEU A 473 1.93 -10.27 -27.33
N ALA A 474 1.07 -9.37 -26.85
CA ALA A 474 -0.20 -9.04 -27.50
C ALA A 474 0.06 -8.43 -28.90
N ASP A 475 -0.92 -8.54 -29.80
CA ASP A 475 -0.85 -7.91 -31.13
C ASP A 475 -1.38 -6.46 -31.11
N TRP A 476 -2.19 -6.14 -30.10
CA TRP A 476 -2.69 -4.82 -29.75
C TRP A 476 -3.12 -4.82 -28.26
N SER A 477 -3.12 -3.67 -27.62
CA SER A 477 -3.40 -3.54 -26.18
C SER A 477 -3.70 -2.09 -25.81
N ASP A 478 -4.68 -1.87 -24.93
CA ASP A 478 -5.07 -0.55 -24.42
C ASP A 478 -5.23 -0.55 -22.88
N ASN A 479 -5.08 0.63 -22.27
CA ASN A 479 -5.04 0.83 -20.82
C ASN A 479 -5.87 2.06 -20.44
N TYR A 480 -6.88 1.85 -19.60
CA TYR A 480 -7.75 2.91 -19.08
C TYR A 480 -7.55 3.03 -17.57
N PHE A 481 -7.05 4.18 -17.11
CA PHE A 481 -6.74 4.44 -15.71
C PHE A 481 -7.24 5.81 -15.25
N ALA A 482 -7.15 6.08 -13.95
CA ALA A 482 -7.36 7.40 -13.37
C ALA A 482 -6.26 7.69 -12.32
N HIS A 483 -5.96 8.96 -12.07
CA HIS A 483 -5.01 9.39 -11.04
C HIS A 483 -5.56 9.17 -9.63
N ASP A 484 -4.74 8.58 -8.76
CA ASP A 484 -5.13 8.12 -7.42
C ASP A 484 -4.10 8.48 -6.35
N LEU A 485 -4.59 9.10 -5.29
CA LEU A 485 -3.79 9.50 -4.13
C LEU A 485 -3.78 8.44 -3.01
N ILE A 486 -4.66 7.44 -3.04
CA ILE A 486 -4.69 6.35 -2.05
C ILE A 486 -3.43 5.48 -2.17
N THR A 487 -2.96 5.25 -3.39
CA THR A 487 -1.71 4.52 -3.68
C THR A 487 -0.43 5.36 -3.56
N LEU A 488 -0.54 6.66 -3.25
CA LEU A 488 0.53 7.68 -3.36
C LEU A 488 1.09 7.77 -4.80
N GLY A 489 0.21 7.83 -5.80
CA GLY A 489 0.51 7.68 -7.23
C GLY A 489 1.75 8.41 -7.76
N GLU A 490 1.85 9.73 -7.52
CA GLU A 490 3.00 10.56 -7.93
C GLU A 490 4.37 10.03 -7.45
N ILE A 491 4.39 9.29 -6.34
CA ILE A 491 5.58 8.73 -5.71
C ILE A 491 5.73 7.23 -6.07
N TRP A 492 4.61 6.53 -6.28
CA TRP A 492 4.55 5.11 -6.60
C TRP A 492 3.43 4.82 -7.63
N GLN A 493 3.79 4.77 -8.90
CA GLN A 493 2.89 4.48 -10.03
C GLN A 493 2.40 3.02 -10.01
N LEU A 494 1.45 2.71 -9.12
CA LEU A 494 1.00 1.34 -8.83
C LEU A 494 -0.30 0.93 -9.54
N THR A 495 -1.10 1.91 -10.00
CA THR A 495 -2.40 1.76 -10.67
C THR A 495 -2.60 2.84 -11.75
N GLU A 496 -2.13 4.07 -11.48
CA GLU A 496 -2.29 5.25 -12.34
C GLU A 496 -1.17 5.47 -13.39
N GLY A 497 -0.34 4.46 -13.66
CA GLY A 497 0.81 4.59 -14.55
C GLY A 497 0.49 4.31 -16.02
N PRO A 498 1.07 5.04 -16.99
CA PRO A 498 1.03 4.62 -18.39
C PRO A 498 1.85 3.33 -18.57
N LEU A 499 1.30 2.36 -19.32
CA LEU A 499 1.95 1.08 -19.59
C LEU A 499 2.65 1.11 -20.97
N ASP A 500 3.95 0.84 -20.99
CA ASP A 500 4.85 1.00 -22.16
C ASP A 500 4.49 0.16 -23.40
N HIS A 501 3.64 -0.85 -23.26
CA HIS A 501 3.15 -1.67 -24.37
C HIS A 501 1.62 -1.59 -24.48
N THR A 502 1.04 -0.41 -24.33
CA THR A 502 -0.40 -0.18 -24.50
C THR A 502 -0.69 1.16 -25.18
N TYR A 503 -1.94 1.37 -25.57
CA TYR A 503 -2.53 2.67 -25.84
C TYR A 503 -3.15 3.22 -24.54
N ASN A 504 -2.61 4.32 -24.00
CA ASN A 504 -2.94 4.82 -22.67
C ASN A 504 -3.99 5.95 -22.71
N VAL A 505 -5.07 5.77 -21.94
CA VAL A 505 -6.20 6.70 -21.83
C VAL A 505 -6.45 7.03 -20.35
N ASP A 506 -6.41 8.32 -20.02
CA ASP A 506 -6.77 8.83 -18.69
C ASP A 506 -8.25 9.21 -18.65
N VAL A 507 -8.98 8.63 -17.70
CA VAL A 507 -10.42 8.85 -17.49
C VAL A 507 -10.73 9.64 -16.20
N THR A 508 -9.73 10.20 -15.52
CA THR A 508 -9.90 11.00 -14.28
C THR A 508 -10.89 12.15 -14.45
N GLY A 509 -10.91 12.80 -15.64
CA GLY A 509 -11.80 13.92 -15.95
C GLY A 509 -13.31 13.62 -15.88
N ILE A 510 -13.72 12.34 -15.91
CA ILE A 510 -15.14 11.92 -15.86
C ILE A 510 -15.57 11.27 -14.54
N ASP A 511 -14.64 10.91 -13.64
CA ASP A 511 -14.93 10.29 -12.35
C ASP A 511 -15.80 11.22 -11.45
N PRO A 512 -16.92 10.78 -10.85
CA PRO A 512 -17.82 11.61 -10.06
C PRO A 512 -17.36 11.83 -8.61
N GLU A 513 -16.41 11.05 -8.11
CA GLU A 513 -15.80 11.17 -6.79
C GLU A 513 -14.46 11.94 -6.87
N ARG A 514 -14.09 12.39 -8.08
CA ARG A 514 -12.97 13.31 -8.31
C ARG A 514 -13.10 14.61 -7.52
N TYR A 515 -11.94 15.17 -7.18
CA TYR A 515 -11.83 16.55 -6.71
C TYR A 515 -10.82 17.34 -7.54
N TYR A 516 -10.84 18.65 -7.36
CA TYR A 516 -9.95 19.59 -8.05
C TYR A 516 -8.92 20.13 -7.08
N GLY A 517 -7.64 19.81 -7.30
CA GLY A 517 -6.51 20.43 -6.61
C GLY A 517 -6.04 21.69 -7.34
N ALA A 518 -5.44 22.63 -6.62
CA ALA A 518 -4.86 23.83 -7.20
C ALA A 518 -3.34 23.70 -7.29
N THR A 519 -2.82 23.77 -8.51
CA THR A 519 -1.39 23.70 -8.85
C THR A 519 -0.94 24.95 -9.61
N PHE A 520 0.35 25.11 -9.88
CA PHE A 520 0.91 26.20 -10.68
C PHE A 520 1.72 25.64 -11.84
N GLN A 521 1.28 25.91 -13.07
CA GLN A 521 1.90 25.32 -14.27
C GLN A 521 3.29 25.93 -14.53
N GLY A 522 4.37 25.34 -14.00
CA GLY A 522 5.72 25.87 -14.15
C GLY A 522 6.80 25.04 -13.47
N SER A 523 7.99 25.62 -13.35
CA SER A 523 9.10 25.03 -12.57
C SER A 523 9.43 25.94 -11.39
N ILE A 524 10.20 25.45 -10.41
CA ILE A 524 10.56 26.19 -9.19
C ILE A 524 11.28 27.54 -9.44
N PHE A 525 11.74 27.79 -10.67
CA PHE A 525 12.41 29.02 -11.09
C PHE A 525 11.53 29.96 -11.92
N THR A 526 10.39 29.48 -12.44
CA THR A 526 9.41 30.25 -13.21
C THR A 526 8.01 29.64 -13.01
N PRO A 527 7.24 30.08 -12.01
CA PRO A 527 5.83 29.73 -11.88
C PRO A 527 5.02 30.32 -13.04
N GLY A 528 4.13 29.52 -13.62
CA GLY A 528 3.13 29.99 -14.58
C GLY A 528 1.76 30.22 -13.93
N PRO A 529 0.66 30.19 -14.70
CA PRO A 529 -0.68 30.47 -14.18
C PRO A 529 -1.13 29.42 -13.15
N LEU A 530 -2.01 29.86 -12.24
CA LEU A 530 -2.80 28.97 -11.38
C LEU A 530 -3.62 28.03 -12.27
N CYS A 531 -3.61 26.76 -11.91
CA CYS A 531 -4.08 25.67 -12.73
C CYS A 531 -4.87 24.69 -11.85
N LEU A 532 -5.83 23.98 -12.44
CA LEU A 532 -6.61 22.96 -11.73
C LEU A 532 -6.18 21.59 -12.20
N GLU A 533 -5.70 20.77 -11.27
CA GLU A 533 -5.51 19.34 -11.48
C GLU A 533 -6.69 18.56 -10.93
N VAL A 534 -6.86 17.35 -11.43
CA VAL A 534 -8.01 16.50 -11.16
C VAL A 534 -7.48 15.22 -10.54
N PHE A 535 -8.01 14.84 -9.38
CA PHE A 535 -7.61 13.65 -8.63
C PHE A 535 -8.83 12.83 -8.32
N SER A 536 -8.72 11.50 -8.41
CA SER A 536 -9.77 10.57 -7.98
C SER A 536 -9.38 9.84 -6.72
N PHE A 537 -10.38 9.26 -6.07
CA PHE A 537 -10.22 8.25 -5.03
C PHE A 537 -10.83 6.94 -5.59
N HIS A 538 -9.97 6.09 -6.15
CA HIS A 538 -10.19 4.70 -6.59
C HIS A 538 -11.66 4.20 -6.69
N ASP A 539 -12.32 4.38 -7.85
CA ASP A 539 -12.54 3.31 -8.86
C ASP A 539 -13.63 3.70 -9.89
N TRP A 540 -13.25 4.00 -11.14
CA TRP A 540 -14.18 4.22 -12.27
C TRP A 540 -13.84 3.65 -13.66
N PRO A 541 -12.58 3.25 -14.02
CA PRO A 541 -12.28 2.85 -15.41
C PRO A 541 -13.13 1.73 -16.02
N TYR A 542 -13.49 0.69 -15.25
CA TYR A 542 -14.37 -0.37 -15.78
C TYR A 542 -15.80 0.13 -16.06
N LYS A 543 -16.27 1.15 -15.32
CA LYS A 543 -17.60 1.78 -15.50
C LYS A 543 -17.61 2.59 -16.79
N PHE A 544 -16.54 3.33 -17.08
CA PHE A 544 -16.34 4.00 -18.37
C PHE A 544 -16.36 3.00 -19.52
N TYR A 545 -15.49 1.99 -19.49
CA TYR A 545 -15.40 1.00 -20.57
C TYR A 545 -16.74 0.28 -20.79
N THR A 546 -17.44 -0.10 -19.72
CA THR A 546 -18.80 -0.70 -19.80
C THR A 546 -19.81 0.21 -20.52
N GLN A 547 -19.71 1.53 -20.33
CA GLN A 547 -20.59 2.51 -20.98
C GLN A 547 -20.28 2.74 -22.47
N THR A 548 -19.07 2.39 -22.94
CA THR A 548 -18.72 2.48 -24.38
C THR A 548 -19.30 1.36 -25.25
N ILE A 549 -19.77 0.25 -24.63
CA ILE A 549 -20.25 -0.94 -25.36
C ILE A 549 -21.58 -0.72 -26.10
N PRO A 550 -22.62 -0.07 -25.52
CA PRO A 550 -23.89 0.13 -26.22
C PRO A 550 -23.78 1.26 -27.26
N PRO A 551 -24.41 1.14 -28.44
CA PRO A 551 -24.56 2.29 -29.33
C PRO A 551 -25.38 3.38 -28.63
N ASN A 552 -24.93 4.64 -28.76
CA ASN A 552 -25.31 5.78 -27.90
C ASN A 552 -24.71 5.71 -26.47
N SER A 553 -23.39 5.46 -26.39
CA SER A 553 -22.56 5.68 -25.21
C SER A 553 -22.48 7.17 -24.81
N LEU A 554 -21.67 7.52 -23.79
CA LEU A 554 -21.40 8.91 -23.41
C LEU A 554 -20.98 9.74 -24.64
N THR A 555 -21.49 10.97 -24.76
CA THR A 555 -21.12 11.92 -25.84
C THR A 555 -19.61 12.14 -25.93
N ASP A 556 -18.95 12.03 -24.79
CA ASP A 556 -17.54 12.37 -24.61
C ASP A 556 -16.64 11.10 -24.73
N SER A 557 -17.24 9.97 -25.16
CA SER A 557 -16.56 8.68 -25.43
C SER A 557 -16.49 8.31 -26.91
N GLU A 558 -16.93 9.19 -27.82
CA GLU A 558 -16.91 8.93 -29.26
C GLU A 558 -15.47 8.75 -29.76
N GLY A 559 -15.10 7.52 -30.12
CA GLY A 559 -13.75 7.16 -30.54
C GLY A 559 -12.87 6.51 -29.46
N PHE A 560 -13.41 6.16 -28.29
CA PHE A 560 -12.67 5.52 -27.19
C PHE A 560 -13.34 4.23 -26.69
N GLY A 561 -12.58 3.36 -26.02
CA GLY A 561 -13.10 2.14 -25.39
C GLY A 561 -13.49 1.04 -26.37
N PHE A 562 -14.49 0.25 -26.00
CA PHE A 562 -14.91 -0.96 -26.70
C PHE A 562 -15.15 -0.82 -28.22
N PRO A 563 -15.68 0.30 -28.77
CA PRO A 563 -15.77 0.51 -30.22
C PRO A 563 -14.45 0.41 -30.99
N LEU A 564 -13.29 0.72 -30.37
CA LEU A 564 -11.97 0.56 -30.97
C LEU A 564 -11.52 -0.89 -31.11
N SER A 565 -12.16 -1.84 -30.41
CA SER A 565 -11.83 -3.26 -30.46
C SER A 565 -12.14 -3.91 -31.82
N LYS A 566 -11.77 -5.18 -31.99
CA LYS A 566 -11.94 -5.90 -33.26
C LYS A 566 -13.37 -6.31 -33.53
N GLU A 567 -14.09 -6.66 -32.49
CA GLU A 567 -15.53 -6.83 -32.48
C GLU A 567 -16.27 -5.48 -32.50
N GLY A 568 -15.72 -4.44 -31.89
CA GLY A 568 -16.16 -3.04 -32.06
C GLY A 568 -16.12 -2.57 -33.52
N ARG A 569 -15.30 -3.24 -34.35
CA ARG A 569 -14.98 -2.96 -35.76
C ARG A 569 -14.06 -1.75 -35.97
N GLY A 570 -13.63 -1.07 -34.90
CA GLY A 570 -12.65 0.03 -34.96
C GLY A 570 -11.18 -0.42 -35.05
N TRP A 571 -10.87 -1.70 -34.86
CA TRP A 571 -9.49 -2.22 -34.78
C TRP A 571 -8.54 -1.80 -35.90
N ASP A 572 -8.97 -1.87 -37.15
CA ASP A 572 -8.11 -1.48 -38.29
C ASP A 572 -7.85 0.04 -38.31
N ASP A 573 -8.68 0.84 -37.63
CA ASP A 573 -8.44 2.26 -37.41
C ASP A 573 -7.52 2.48 -36.20
N ALA A 574 -7.85 1.87 -35.05
CA ALA A 574 -7.08 1.95 -33.80
C ALA A 574 -5.61 1.52 -33.97
N THR A 575 -5.38 0.37 -34.60
CA THR A 575 -4.01 -0.17 -34.82
C THR A 575 -3.20 0.62 -35.85
N ASN A 576 -3.84 1.39 -36.74
CA ASN A 576 -3.16 2.27 -37.68
C ASN A 576 -2.92 3.68 -37.10
N GLN A 577 -3.86 4.22 -36.31
CA GLN A 577 -3.77 5.58 -35.76
C GLN A 577 -2.97 5.65 -34.44
N TYR A 578 -3.06 4.62 -33.58
CA TYR A 578 -2.61 4.70 -32.17
C TYR A 578 -1.69 3.55 -31.71
N PRO A 579 -0.72 3.07 -32.53
CA PRO A 579 0.04 1.82 -32.29
C PRO A 579 0.59 1.65 -30.86
N VAL A 580 0.61 0.38 -30.40
CA VAL A 580 1.12 -0.09 -29.10
C VAL A 580 2.37 0.66 -28.64
N GLY A 581 2.32 1.24 -27.43
CA GLY A 581 3.45 1.95 -26.83
C GLY A 581 3.82 3.27 -27.52
N ARG A 582 2.93 3.83 -28.36
CA ARG A 582 3.18 5.09 -29.11
C ARG A 582 2.02 6.09 -29.09
N GLY A 583 0.94 5.79 -28.38
CA GLY A 583 -0.04 6.83 -28.01
C GLY A 583 0.57 7.76 -26.95
N ASN A 584 0.51 9.07 -27.18
CA ASN A 584 0.55 10.02 -26.06
C ASN A 584 -0.61 9.68 -25.11
N LEU A 585 -0.46 9.98 -23.82
CA LEU A 585 -1.58 9.90 -22.87
C LEU A 585 -2.76 10.73 -23.38
N GLN A 586 -3.91 10.10 -23.59
CA GLN A 586 -5.12 10.81 -24.02
C GLN A 586 -6.04 11.03 -22.81
N VAL A 587 -6.01 12.27 -22.32
CA VAL A 587 -6.85 12.77 -21.22
C VAL A 587 -8.24 13.12 -21.76
N LEU A 588 -9.29 12.57 -21.15
CA LEU A 588 -10.68 12.95 -21.42
C LEU A 588 -11.03 14.25 -20.66
N ASP A 589 -10.52 15.37 -21.19
CA ASP A 589 -10.46 16.69 -20.56
C ASP A 589 -11.82 17.41 -20.39
N PRO A 590 -12.04 18.03 -19.21
CA PRO A 590 -12.59 19.39 -19.20
C PRO A 590 -11.85 20.36 -18.25
N ARG A 591 -10.61 20.71 -18.63
CA ARG A 591 -9.59 21.56 -17.98
C ARG A 591 -8.88 20.94 -16.78
N GLY A 592 -8.08 19.91 -17.05
CA GLY A 592 -6.94 19.51 -16.22
C GLY A 592 -5.63 20.24 -16.59
N CYS A 593 -4.71 20.36 -15.65
CA CYS A 593 -3.35 20.86 -15.85
C CYS A 593 -2.29 19.76 -15.66
N GLY A 594 -1.02 20.07 -15.92
CA GLY A 594 0.05 19.08 -16.01
C GLY A 594 0.86 18.91 -14.72
N GLU A 595 0.51 17.86 -13.97
CA GLU A 595 1.24 17.16 -12.90
C GLU A 595 2.07 18.04 -11.89
N THR A 596 1.49 18.45 -10.74
CA THR A 596 2.00 18.14 -9.35
C THR A 596 1.22 18.78 -8.15
N VAL A 597 1.19 18.07 -7.00
CA VAL A 597 0.30 18.25 -5.80
C VAL A 597 0.80 19.16 -4.61
N VAL A 598 0.06 19.18 -3.48
CA VAL A 598 -0.56 20.31 -2.70
C VAL A 598 -0.40 20.18 -1.15
N GLU A 599 -0.75 21.22 -0.33
CA GLU A 599 -1.45 21.22 1.03
C GLU A 599 -1.06 22.38 2.02
N GLU A 600 -1.86 22.65 3.09
CA GLU A 600 -1.87 23.84 4.03
C GLU A 600 -2.10 23.43 5.55
N PRO A 601 -2.64 24.20 6.57
CA PRO A 601 -2.89 25.67 6.83
C PRO A 601 -2.65 26.22 8.31
N PRO A 602 -2.44 27.56 8.55
CA PRO A 602 -2.22 28.13 9.94
C PRO A 602 -2.72 29.60 10.34
N GLU A 603 -3.05 29.89 11.63
CA GLU A 603 -3.60 31.18 12.26
C GLU A 603 -2.76 31.78 13.46
N SER A 604 -2.85 33.02 14.04
CA SER A 604 -3.32 34.42 13.69
C SER A 604 -3.20 35.49 14.87
N GLU A 605 -2.97 36.82 14.61
CA GLU A 605 -3.03 37.98 15.57
C GLU A 605 -4.49 38.26 16.07
N THR A 606 -4.81 39.53 16.40
CA THR A 606 -5.78 40.41 15.69
C THR A 606 -5.94 40.17 14.15
N PHE A 607 -5.99 38.90 13.73
CA PHE A 607 -5.78 38.40 12.38
C PHE A 607 -4.44 38.88 11.77
N GLU A 608 -3.36 38.16 12.12
CA GLU A 608 -2.02 38.35 11.54
C GLU A 608 -2.18 38.14 10.03
N PRO A 609 -1.37 38.81 9.20
CA PRO A 609 -0.63 38.16 8.13
C PRO A 609 0.22 37.02 8.71
N ASN A 610 -0.41 35.89 9.02
CA ASN A 610 0.20 34.92 9.94
C ASN A 610 1.52 34.42 9.41
N ILE A 611 2.56 34.45 10.24
CA ILE A 611 3.82 33.74 9.96
C ILE A 611 3.50 32.27 10.15
N SER A 612 3.01 31.68 9.07
CA SER A 612 1.93 30.73 9.22
C SER A 612 2.50 29.36 9.57
N GLU A 613 3.34 28.82 8.71
CA GLU A 613 4.10 27.61 9.01
C GLU A 613 5.38 27.95 9.79
N TRP A 614 5.84 27.00 10.59
CA TRP A 614 7.23 27.05 11.05
C TRP A 614 8.13 27.02 9.81
N PRO A 615 9.15 27.88 9.75
CA PRO A 615 9.80 28.25 8.50
C PRO A 615 10.35 27.05 7.73
N SER A 616 10.21 27.07 6.41
CA SER A 616 10.85 26.11 5.51
C SER A 616 12.37 26.34 5.53
N LEU A 617 13.06 25.68 6.49
CA LEU A 617 14.50 25.79 6.71
C LEU A 617 15.31 25.05 5.63
N SER A 618 15.12 25.42 4.36
CA SER A 618 15.81 24.83 3.21
C SER A 618 17.25 25.34 3.13
N SER A 619 18.11 24.71 3.91
CA SER A 619 19.54 24.99 3.98
C SER A 619 20.35 23.78 3.49
N LEU A 620 21.07 23.94 2.38
CA LEU A 620 21.88 22.84 1.84
C LEU A 620 23.10 22.50 2.71
N ARG A 621 23.69 23.49 3.41
CA ARG A 621 24.80 23.31 4.39
C ARG A 621 24.87 24.38 5.51
N GLY A 622 24.09 25.46 5.43
CA GLY A 622 23.93 26.48 6.48
C GLY A 622 23.30 25.94 7.76
N LEU A 623 23.48 26.64 8.88
CA LEU A 623 22.70 26.43 10.11
C LEU A 623 21.66 27.54 10.26
N THR A 624 20.47 27.17 10.72
CA THR A 624 19.42 28.13 11.10
C THR A 624 18.83 27.69 12.42
N GLU A 625 18.82 28.57 13.41
CA GLU A 625 18.34 28.29 14.76
C GLU A 625 17.18 29.22 15.10
N VAL A 626 16.04 28.66 15.49
CA VAL A 626 14.89 29.41 16.00
C VAL A 626 15.02 29.47 17.52
N THR A 627 15.20 30.68 18.04
CA THR A 627 15.41 30.93 19.48
C THR A 627 14.19 31.60 20.10
N THR A 628 14.11 31.64 21.43
CA THR A 628 13.09 32.39 22.20
C THR A 628 13.06 33.90 21.89
N TYR A 629 14.03 34.41 21.13
CA TYR A 629 14.20 35.83 20.80
C TYR A 629 14.23 36.11 19.29
N GLY A 630 13.88 35.14 18.44
CA GLY A 630 13.88 35.27 16.97
C GLY A 630 14.77 34.25 16.26
N VAL A 631 14.89 34.40 14.94
CA VAL A 631 15.65 33.46 14.08
C VAL A 631 17.07 33.94 13.85
N ALA A 632 18.05 33.04 13.95
CA ALA A 632 19.44 33.28 13.53
C ALA A 632 19.79 32.45 12.29
N LEU A 633 20.36 33.12 11.27
CA LEU A 633 20.94 32.52 10.06
C LEU A 633 22.47 32.53 10.18
N THR A 634 23.15 31.39 9.95
CA THR A 634 24.61 31.26 10.06
C THR A 634 25.19 30.35 8.97
N THR A 635 26.28 30.76 8.31
CA THR A 635 26.96 29.96 7.27
C THR A 635 28.20 29.23 7.82
N PRO A 636 28.17 27.92 8.13
CA PRO A 636 29.29 27.20 8.73
C PRO A 636 30.34 26.78 7.69
N SER A 637 31.57 26.55 8.15
CA SER A 637 32.72 26.28 7.27
C SER A 637 33.16 24.82 7.14
N TYR A 638 32.71 23.88 8.00
CA TYR A 638 33.06 22.45 7.90
C TYR A 638 32.14 21.51 8.71
N ILE A 639 32.04 20.22 8.32
CA ILE A 639 31.33 19.14 9.06
C ILE A 639 32.16 17.82 9.03
N PRO A 640 32.39 17.13 10.18
CA PRO A 640 33.12 15.85 10.26
C PRO A 640 32.37 14.59 9.76
N GLN A 641 33.07 13.43 9.76
CA GLN A 641 32.85 12.33 8.80
C GLN A 641 32.01 11.11 9.29
N GLU A 642 31.52 11.08 10.53
CA GLU A 642 31.03 9.85 11.19
C GLU A 642 29.59 9.40 10.83
N LEU A 643 28.87 10.08 9.92
CA LEU A 643 27.41 9.93 9.76
C LEU A 643 26.89 9.52 8.36
N ARG A 644 27.63 8.72 7.56
CA ARG A 644 27.09 8.17 6.28
C ARG A 644 27.54 6.75 5.90
N ARG A 645 26.54 5.93 5.54
CA ARG A 645 26.53 4.95 4.43
C ARG A 645 25.09 4.91 3.88
N THR A 646 24.78 5.20 2.61
CA THR A 646 25.65 5.58 1.48
C THR A 646 24.93 6.55 0.55
N ALA A 647 25.42 7.78 0.42
CA ALA A 647 25.10 8.71 -0.67
C ALA A 647 26.23 9.75 -0.76
N THR A 648 26.96 9.75 -1.88
CA THR A 648 28.20 10.55 -2.06
C THR A 648 27.88 11.96 -2.51
N VAL A 649 28.25 12.97 -1.71
CA VAL A 649 28.24 14.38 -2.12
C VAL A 649 29.49 15.05 -1.54
N SER A 650 30.33 15.65 -2.40
CA SER A 650 31.51 16.43 -2.01
C SER A 650 31.12 17.80 -1.44
N SER A 651 32.09 18.57 -0.94
CA SER A 651 31.90 19.85 -0.26
C SER A 651 32.54 21.02 -1.01
N GLU A 652 31.83 22.14 -1.10
CA GLU A 652 32.39 23.47 -1.42
C GLU A 652 31.83 24.50 -0.41
N SER A 653 32.56 25.59 -0.21
CA SER A 653 32.17 26.73 0.64
C SER A 653 31.27 27.72 -0.11
N ARG A 654 30.78 28.76 0.59
CA ARG A 654 29.75 29.73 0.12
C ARG A 654 28.37 29.11 -0.07
N THR A 655 27.78 28.62 1.01
CA THR A 655 26.37 28.20 1.03
C THR A 655 25.48 29.27 1.65
N ASN A 656 24.82 30.03 0.79
CA ASN A 656 23.82 31.04 1.17
C ASN A 656 22.76 30.37 2.06
N THR A 657 22.35 31.06 3.13
CA THR A 657 21.36 30.54 4.09
C THR A 657 20.14 31.42 4.06
N TRP A 658 18.97 30.84 3.86
CA TRP A 658 17.72 31.57 3.68
C TRP A 658 16.59 30.96 4.46
N ILE A 659 15.61 31.81 4.74
CA ILE A 659 14.38 31.50 5.44
C ILE A 659 13.24 32.21 4.72
N VAL A 660 12.13 31.52 4.56
CA VAL A 660 10.88 32.09 4.04
C VAL A 660 9.80 31.86 5.08
N PHE A 661 9.02 32.90 5.31
CA PHE A 661 7.79 32.85 6.08
C PHE A 661 6.62 32.96 5.10
N ALA A 662 5.66 32.05 5.16
CA ALA A 662 4.35 32.27 4.57
C ALA A 662 3.58 33.28 5.44
N VAL A 663 2.83 34.19 4.80
CA VAL A 663 2.29 35.42 5.39
C VAL A 663 0.86 35.64 4.89
N ALA A 664 -0.13 35.16 5.67
CA ALA A 664 -1.53 35.05 5.23
C ALA A 664 -2.36 36.33 5.49
N THR A 665 -2.22 37.36 4.65
CA THR A 665 -2.71 38.75 4.88
C THR A 665 -4.25 38.88 4.90
N PRO A 666 -4.92 39.08 6.05
CA PRO A 666 -6.39 39.13 6.13
C PRO A 666 -6.93 40.58 6.10
N VAL A 667 -6.03 41.54 6.34
CA VAL A 667 -6.19 42.97 6.09
C VAL A 667 -5.19 43.37 5.01
N SER A 668 -5.57 44.26 4.07
CA SER A 668 -4.63 44.69 3.02
C SER A 668 -3.39 45.33 3.64
N VAL A 669 -2.20 44.92 3.19
CA VAL A 669 -0.89 45.46 3.62
C VAL A 669 -0.05 45.83 2.40
N ASN A 670 0.92 46.73 2.60
CA ASN A 670 1.91 47.11 1.57
C ASN A 670 3.26 47.56 2.16
N THR A 671 3.48 47.36 3.47
CA THR A 671 4.73 47.67 4.16
C THR A 671 5.10 46.58 5.15
N VAL A 672 6.39 46.26 5.27
CA VAL A 672 6.96 45.40 6.32
C VAL A 672 8.06 46.16 7.06
N SER A 673 8.20 45.92 8.35
CA SER A 673 9.29 46.39 9.19
C SER A 673 9.83 45.27 10.08
N PHE A 674 11.13 45.20 10.28
CA PHE A 674 11.79 44.16 11.11
C PHE A 674 13.12 44.69 11.67
N ASP A 675 13.63 44.06 12.72
CA ASP A 675 14.92 44.39 13.33
C ASP A 675 15.98 43.35 12.95
N THR A 676 17.19 43.79 12.64
CA THR A 676 18.36 42.90 12.42
C THR A 676 19.45 43.13 13.45
N GLU A 677 20.20 42.09 13.77
CA GLU A 677 21.43 42.16 14.55
C GLU A 677 22.48 41.22 13.93
N PHE A 678 23.51 41.77 13.30
CA PHE A 678 24.65 40.98 12.82
C PHE A 678 25.60 40.66 13.99
N LEU A 679 26.03 39.40 14.07
CA LEU A 679 26.75 38.85 15.21
C LEU A 679 28.27 38.75 14.96
N ASP A 680 28.67 38.57 13.69
CA ASP A 680 30.05 38.32 13.25
C ASP A 680 30.73 39.58 12.69
N GLY A 681 31.06 40.50 13.59
CA GLY A 681 31.55 41.84 13.23
C GLY A 681 32.78 41.86 12.30
N ASN A 682 32.61 42.53 11.15
CA ASN A 682 33.54 42.71 10.02
C ASN A 682 33.56 41.62 8.93
N THR A 683 32.57 40.73 8.84
CA THR A 683 32.46 39.82 7.68
C THR A 683 31.67 40.43 6.50
N ASN A 684 31.49 39.67 5.42
CA ASN A 684 30.95 40.16 4.13
C ASN A 684 29.58 39.56 3.81
N GLY A 685 28.67 39.56 4.78
CA GLY A 685 27.28 39.16 4.63
C GLY A 685 26.39 40.22 3.96
N LEU A 686 25.40 39.77 3.20
CA LEU A 686 24.30 40.57 2.67
C LEU A 686 22.99 39.85 2.94
N LEU A 687 22.11 40.48 3.71
CA LEU A 687 20.76 40.00 3.98
C LEU A 687 19.78 40.63 2.98
N THR A 688 19.42 39.90 1.93
CA THR A 688 18.41 40.34 0.96
C THR A 688 17.01 39.92 1.40
N VAL A 689 16.03 40.81 1.20
CA VAL A 689 14.65 40.69 1.65
C VAL A 689 13.70 40.63 0.45
N TYR A 690 12.79 39.67 0.47
CA TYR A 690 11.85 39.38 -0.61
C TYR A 690 10.39 39.49 -0.13
N TRP A 691 9.53 40.07 -0.97
CA TRP A 691 8.07 39.89 -0.88
C TRP A 691 7.60 39.14 -2.13
N ASP A 692 7.02 37.97 -1.91
CA ASP A 692 6.83 36.95 -2.94
C ASP A 692 8.16 36.68 -3.65
N THR A 693 8.23 36.85 -4.97
CA THR A 693 9.48 36.74 -5.75
C THR A 693 10.27 38.04 -5.90
N ASN A 694 9.76 39.17 -5.37
CA ASN A 694 10.32 40.50 -5.60
C ASN A 694 11.33 40.87 -4.51
N GLU A 695 12.56 41.28 -4.88
CA GLU A 695 13.46 41.92 -3.92
C GLU A 695 12.88 43.28 -3.52
N ILE A 696 12.57 43.43 -2.23
CA ILE A 696 12.02 44.67 -1.65
C ILE A 696 13.07 45.50 -0.92
N GLY A 697 14.23 44.89 -0.62
CA GLY A 697 15.35 45.56 0.01
C GLY A 697 16.49 44.62 0.39
N HIS A 698 17.56 45.18 0.94
CA HIS A 698 18.69 44.44 1.49
C HIS A 698 19.39 45.22 2.60
N VAL A 699 20.11 44.49 3.46
CA VAL A 699 20.97 45.00 4.54
C VAL A 699 22.36 44.41 4.40
N ASP A 700 23.37 45.26 4.22
CA ASP A 700 24.77 44.88 3.99
C ASP A 700 25.56 45.00 5.31
N GLU A 701 26.10 43.88 5.78
CA GLU A 701 26.80 43.75 7.07
C GLU A 701 27.96 44.73 7.22
N ARG A 702 28.60 45.10 6.10
CA ARG A 702 29.77 46.00 6.06
C ARG A 702 29.40 47.46 6.37
N PHE A 703 28.10 47.78 6.33
CA PHE A 703 27.56 49.10 6.63
C PHE A 703 26.53 49.09 7.78
N ALA A 704 26.11 47.91 8.23
CA ALA A 704 25.29 47.72 9.42
C ALA A 704 26.02 48.22 10.68
N ARG A 705 25.26 48.72 11.67
CA ARG A 705 25.82 49.19 12.94
C ARG A 705 25.97 48.03 13.92
N MET A 706 26.90 48.14 14.86
CA MET A 706 26.98 47.17 15.97
C MET A 706 25.78 47.33 16.91
N GLY A 707 25.01 46.25 17.05
CA GLY A 707 23.73 46.21 17.79
C GLY A 707 22.53 46.08 16.85
N SER A 708 21.32 46.08 17.41
CA SER A 708 20.11 45.90 16.62
C SER A 708 19.66 47.17 15.89
N GLU A 709 19.35 47.07 14.59
CA GLU A 709 18.90 48.16 13.72
C GLU A 709 17.56 47.78 13.03
N ARG A 710 16.60 48.73 12.97
CA ARG A 710 15.26 48.51 12.40
C ARG A 710 15.18 48.95 10.95
N HIS A 711 14.72 48.05 10.09
CA HIS A 711 14.54 48.27 8.67
C HIS A 711 13.04 48.27 8.32
N SER A 712 12.69 48.92 7.21
CA SER A 712 11.31 48.93 6.70
C SER A 712 11.29 49.15 5.19
N TYR A 713 10.46 48.37 4.50
CA TYR A 713 10.35 48.39 3.04
C TYR A 713 8.87 48.36 2.62
N MET A 714 8.59 48.83 1.41
CA MET A 714 7.26 48.84 0.81
C MET A 714 7.20 47.85 -0.35
N PHE A 715 6.03 47.27 -0.58
CA PHE A 715 5.75 46.32 -1.65
C PHE A 715 4.41 46.67 -2.32
N PRO A 716 4.02 46.02 -3.45
CA PRO A 716 2.67 46.17 -4.01
C PRO A 716 1.59 45.87 -2.95
N ARG A 717 0.37 46.40 -3.12
CA ARG A 717 -0.71 46.10 -2.18
C ARG A 717 -1.08 44.61 -2.25
N ALA A 718 -0.85 43.89 -1.16
CA ALA A 718 -1.50 42.61 -0.88
C ALA A 718 -2.98 42.87 -0.54
N GLU A 719 -3.89 42.07 -1.08
CA GLU A 719 -5.32 42.19 -0.79
C GLU A 719 -5.77 41.30 0.37
N THR A 720 -7.01 41.50 0.82
CA THR A 720 -7.55 40.79 1.99
C THR A 720 -7.80 39.32 1.68
N ASN A 721 -7.24 38.45 2.51
CA ASN A 721 -7.29 36.98 2.45
C ASN A 721 -6.41 36.38 1.34
N GLU A 722 -5.31 37.04 0.97
CA GLU A 722 -4.24 36.49 0.12
C GLU A 722 -3.04 36.05 0.97
N THR A 723 -2.37 34.96 0.58
CA THR A 723 -1.14 34.48 1.25
C THR A 723 0.08 34.81 0.41
N HIS A 724 1.06 35.44 1.05
CA HIS A 724 2.30 35.93 0.44
C HIS A 724 3.53 35.29 1.10
N ALA A 725 4.71 35.51 0.53
CA ALA A 725 5.97 35.06 1.12
C ALA A 725 6.86 36.23 1.57
N LEU A 726 7.30 36.25 2.83
CA LEU A 726 8.37 37.12 3.30
C LEU A 726 9.67 36.32 3.39
N GLY A 727 10.58 36.54 2.44
CA GLY A 727 11.88 35.87 2.37
C GLY A 727 13.02 36.70 2.93
N PHE A 728 13.96 36.05 3.62
CA PHE A 728 15.26 36.60 4.02
C PHE A 728 16.38 35.65 3.59
N ARG A 729 17.34 36.13 2.79
CA ARG A 729 18.52 35.36 2.35
C ARG A 729 19.81 36.04 2.79
N LEU A 730 20.61 35.36 3.60
CA LEU A 730 21.98 35.74 3.93
C LEU A 730 22.93 35.12 2.89
N ASP A 731 23.44 35.97 2.00
CA ASP A 731 24.55 35.67 1.09
C ASP A 731 25.87 36.06 1.76
N VAL A 732 26.95 35.29 1.55
CA VAL A 732 28.28 35.61 2.12
C VAL A 732 29.34 35.54 1.02
N PHE A 733 30.07 36.63 0.84
CA PHE A 733 30.98 36.80 -0.29
C PHE A 733 32.47 36.58 0.04
N SER A 734 32.82 36.32 1.32
CA SER A 734 34.15 35.89 1.76
C SER A 734 34.14 34.42 2.21
N GLU A 735 35.28 33.91 2.70
CA GLU A 735 35.40 32.56 3.29
C GLU A 735 35.15 32.55 4.81
N GLU A 736 34.66 33.67 5.34
CA GLU A 736 34.36 33.87 6.76
C GLU A 736 32.90 33.49 7.06
N VAL A 737 32.59 33.27 8.34
CA VAL A 737 31.22 33.02 8.80
C VAL A 737 30.53 34.35 9.04
N SER A 738 29.43 34.61 8.35
CA SER A 738 28.48 35.68 8.72
C SER A 738 27.30 35.05 9.45
N SER A 739 26.77 35.77 10.44
CA SER A 739 25.54 35.41 11.14
C SER A 739 24.67 36.63 11.42
N VAL A 740 23.38 36.54 11.12
CA VAL A 740 22.40 37.59 11.41
C VAL A 740 21.18 37.04 12.14
N ARG A 741 20.73 37.77 13.15
CA ARG A 741 19.45 37.52 13.82
C ARG A 741 18.39 38.48 13.27
N VAL A 742 17.21 37.95 12.93
CA VAL A 742 16.03 38.72 12.51
C VAL A 742 14.94 38.61 13.58
N THR A 743 14.38 39.75 13.99
CA THR A 743 13.37 39.83 15.07
C THR A 743 12.30 40.90 14.77
N ASN A 744 11.23 40.96 15.57
CA ASN A 744 10.25 42.04 15.58
C ASN A 744 9.66 42.41 14.18
N ILE A 745 9.37 41.38 13.38
CA ILE A 745 8.67 41.50 12.09
C ILE A 745 7.26 42.02 12.37
N VAL A 746 6.84 43.06 11.65
CA VAL A 746 5.52 43.70 11.75
C VAL A 746 5.09 44.15 10.35
N PHE A 747 3.85 43.86 9.98
CA PHE A 747 3.25 44.30 8.72
C PHE A 747 2.38 45.55 8.91
N GLY A 748 2.06 46.23 7.81
CA GLY A 748 1.29 47.47 7.84
C GLY A 748 0.83 47.95 6.47
N PHE A 749 0.05 49.03 6.47
CA PHE A 749 -0.52 49.62 5.26
C PHE A 749 -0.37 51.14 5.25
N SER A 750 0.14 51.68 4.15
CA SER A 750 0.34 53.08 3.85
C SER A 750 -0.32 53.43 2.51
N GLY A 751 -1.46 54.13 2.56
CA GLY A 751 -2.22 54.54 1.37
C GLY A 751 -3.66 54.95 1.69
N ILE A 752 -4.48 55.09 0.65
CA ILE A 752 -5.93 55.34 0.76
C ILE A 752 -6.67 54.00 0.93
N ARG A 753 -7.58 53.91 1.91
CA ARG A 753 -8.40 52.70 2.15
C ARG A 753 -9.80 52.77 1.53
N ASP A 754 -10.42 53.94 1.50
CA ASP A 754 -11.78 54.11 0.97
C ASP A 754 -11.79 54.36 -0.55
N PRO A 755 -12.82 53.91 -1.29
CA PRO A 755 -12.89 54.06 -2.74
C PRO A 755 -13.05 55.53 -3.17
N PHE A 756 -12.42 55.86 -4.31
CA PHE A 756 -12.60 57.12 -5.01
C PHE A 756 -13.05 56.86 -6.46
N SER A 757 -13.68 57.85 -7.09
CA SER A 757 -14.17 57.77 -8.48
C SER A 757 -13.61 58.91 -9.33
N LEU A 758 -13.46 58.66 -10.63
CA LEU A 758 -13.08 59.64 -11.64
C LEU A 758 -14.13 59.62 -12.75
N LEU A 759 -14.85 60.73 -12.94
CA LEU A 759 -16.03 60.80 -13.80
C LEU A 759 -15.97 62.01 -14.72
N ALA A 760 -16.23 61.81 -16.01
CA ALA A 760 -16.53 62.91 -16.93
C ALA A 760 -17.94 63.44 -16.61
N THR A 761 -18.08 64.75 -16.40
CA THR A 761 -19.35 65.39 -15.97
C THR A 761 -20.38 65.49 -17.09
N GLY A 762 -19.98 65.24 -18.34
CA GLY A 762 -20.75 65.58 -19.54
C GLY A 762 -20.79 67.09 -19.86
N THR A 763 -20.19 67.94 -19.02
CA THR A 763 -20.06 69.38 -19.28
C THR A 763 -18.71 69.69 -19.94
N PHE A 764 -18.68 70.78 -20.72
CA PHE A 764 -17.50 71.21 -21.46
C PHE A 764 -17.19 72.68 -21.16
N THR A 765 -15.94 72.96 -20.82
CA THR A 765 -15.44 74.33 -20.59
C THR A 765 -14.43 74.66 -21.69
N ASN A 766 -14.70 75.72 -22.46
CA ASN A 766 -13.92 76.12 -23.64
C ASN A 766 -13.73 74.98 -24.68
N GLY A 767 -14.66 74.02 -24.75
CA GLY A 767 -14.60 72.86 -25.64
C GLY A 767 -13.85 71.65 -25.07
N LEU A 768 -13.26 71.75 -23.88
CA LEU A 768 -12.59 70.64 -23.17
C LEU A 768 -13.58 69.95 -22.22
N PRO A 769 -13.61 68.60 -22.13
CA PRO A 769 -14.46 67.89 -21.18
C PRO A 769 -14.02 68.16 -19.74
N VAL A 770 -14.99 68.37 -18.86
CA VAL A 770 -14.76 68.60 -17.42
C VAL A 770 -14.87 67.28 -16.67
N MET A 771 -13.96 67.08 -15.72
CA MET A 771 -13.76 65.83 -14.99
C MET A 771 -13.85 66.09 -13.48
N TRP A 772 -14.57 65.23 -12.76
CA TRP A 772 -14.63 65.20 -11.29
C TRP A 772 -13.86 64.00 -10.75
N LEU A 773 -13.00 64.24 -9.77
CA LEU A 773 -12.49 63.21 -8.88
C LEU A 773 -13.21 63.32 -7.53
N THR A 774 -13.90 62.27 -7.12
CA THR A 774 -14.61 62.19 -5.83
C THR A 774 -13.90 61.19 -4.93
N GLY A 775 -13.51 61.52 -3.70
CA GLY A 775 -12.80 60.59 -2.83
C GLY A 775 -12.41 61.16 -1.46
N PRO A 776 -11.67 60.40 -0.64
CA PRO A 776 -11.21 60.82 0.67
C PRO A 776 -10.49 62.17 0.72
N VAL A 777 -10.85 62.95 1.74
CA VAL A 777 -10.29 64.27 2.05
C VAL A 777 -8.88 64.15 2.61
N GLY A 778 -7.99 65.06 2.21
CA GLY A 778 -6.62 65.20 2.70
C GLY A 778 -5.56 64.58 1.79
N TYR A 779 -5.95 63.64 0.94
CA TYR A 779 -5.05 62.90 0.03
C TYR A 779 -4.77 63.62 -1.29
N LYS A 780 -3.70 63.19 -1.97
CA LYS A 780 -3.34 63.65 -3.32
C LYS A 780 -3.65 62.57 -4.34
N TYR A 781 -3.97 63.00 -5.56
CA TYR A 781 -4.33 62.10 -6.64
C TYR A 781 -3.62 62.55 -7.91
N THR A 782 -2.76 61.69 -8.47
CA THR A 782 -2.19 61.91 -9.81
C THR A 782 -3.19 61.36 -10.82
N VAL A 783 -3.72 62.23 -11.68
CA VAL A 783 -4.52 61.81 -12.83
C VAL A 783 -3.59 61.57 -14.00
N GLU A 784 -3.69 60.40 -14.61
CA GLU A 784 -2.96 60.01 -15.79
C GLU A 784 -3.92 59.84 -16.97
N SER A 785 -3.41 60.01 -18.19
CA SER A 785 -4.19 59.74 -19.39
C SER A 785 -3.38 59.02 -20.47
N SER A 786 -4.11 58.31 -21.33
CA SER A 786 -3.60 57.49 -22.42
C SER A 786 -4.47 57.65 -23.67
N SER A 787 -3.88 57.53 -24.85
CA SER A 787 -4.61 57.46 -26.14
C SER A 787 -4.83 56.02 -26.63
N ASN A 788 -4.20 55.02 -26.00
CA ASN A 788 -4.18 53.62 -26.46
C ASN A 788 -4.35 52.57 -25.34
N LEU A 789 -4.63 53.00 -24.11
CA LEU A 789 -4.67 52.19 -22.87
C LEU A 789 -3.34 51.55 -22.42
N VAL A 790 -2.26 51.71 -23.18
CA VAL A 790 -0.93 51.13 -22.88
C VAL A 790 0.01 52.21 -22.33
N ASP A 791 0.17 53.32 -23.05
CA ASP A 791 1.06 54.42 -22.69
C ASP A 791 0.32 55.44 -21.81
N TRP A 792 0.66 55.51 -20.52
CA TRP A 792 0.02 56.41 -19.55
C TRP A 792 0.94 57.57 -19.19
N THR A 793 0.38 58.78 -19.13
CA THR A 793 1.13 60.02 -18.85
C THR A 793 0.44 60.87 -17.79
N ALA A 794 1.20 61.31 -16.79
CA ALA A 794 0.71 62.20 -15.74
C ALA A 794 0.18 63.51 -16.36
N SER A 795 -1.10 63.78 -16.14
CA SER A 795 -1.88 64.83 -16.81
C SER A 795 -2.35 65.92 -15.84
N ALA A 796 -2.58 65.56 -14.56
CA ALA A 796 -2.80 66.51 -13.47
C ALA A 796 -2.38 65.89 -12.12
N VAL A 797 -2.09 66.74 -11.12
CA VAL A 797 -1.99 66.32 -9.71
C VAL A 797 -2.98 67.15 -8.90
N LEU A 798 -3.90 66.46 -8.24
CA LEU A 798 -5.07 67.04 -7.57
C LEU A 798 -4.95 66.84 -6.06
N HIS A 799 -5.31 67.84 -5.27
CA HIS A 799 -5.33 67.78 -3.81
C HIS A 799 -6.79 67.81 -3.36
N ASN A 800 -7.32 66.70 -2.81
CA ASN A 800 -8.74 66.63 -2.46
C ASN A 800 -8.98 67.19 -1.06
N THR A 801 -9.34 68.47 -0.97
CA THR A 801 -9.56 69.16 0.30
C THR A 801 -11.00 69.10 0.80
N ASN A 802 -11.98 68.84 -0.07
CA ASN A 802 -13.42 68.97 0.23
C ASN A 802 -14.27 67.75 -0.20
N GLY A 803 -13.64 66.64 -0.60
CA GLY A 803 -14.29 65.39 -1.02
C GLY A 803 -14.47 65.27 -2.53
N VAL A 804 -14.54 66.39 -3.25
CA VAL A 804 -14.59 66.44 -4.72
C VAL A 804 -13.61 67.49 -5.26
N VAL A 805 -12.93 67.17 -6.35
CA VAL A 805 -12.07 68.09 -7.12
C VAL A 805 -12.49 68.07 -8.59
N GLU A 806 -12.67 69.25 -9.17
CA GLU A 806 -12.96 69.45 -10.60
C GLU A 806 -11.70 69.88 -11.36
N PHE A 807 -11.48 69.33 -12.56
CA PHE A 807 -10.37 69.69 -13.44
C PHE A 807 -10.71 69.46 -14.93
N VAL A 808 -9.79 69.87 -15.81
CA VAL A 808 -9.83 69.64 -17.27
C VAL A 808 -8.46 69.17 -17.75
N ASP A 809 -8.42 68.37 -18.81
CA ASP A 809 -7.19 68.05 -19.55
C ASP A 809 -7.05 68.98 -20.78
N PRO A 810 -6.10 69.93 -20.79
CA PRO A 810 -5.88 70.85 -21.91
C PRO A 810 -5.44 70.19 -23.21
N SER A 811 -4.93 68.96 -23.16
CA SER A 811 -4.41 68.23 -24.30
C SER A 811 -5.41 67.25 -24.93
N SER A 812 -6.60 67.13 -24.35
CA SER A 812 -7.65 66.17 -24.73
C SER A 812 -8.09 66.24 -26.19
N THR A 813 -7.97 67.41 -26.84
CA THR A 813 -8.29 67.64 -28.26
C THR A 813 -7.38 66.91 -29.25
N ASN A 814 -6.24 66.37 -28.80
CA ASN A 814 -5.16 65.90 -29.68
C ASN A 814 -5.27 64.41 -30.07
N ALA A 815 -6.36 63.73 -29.68
CA ALA A 815 -6.62 62.33 -29.99
C ALA A 815 -8.10 62.09 -30.31
N GLN A 816 -8.41 61.09 -31.15
CA GLN A 816 -9.81 60.72 -31.46
C GLN A 816 -10.50 59.97 -30.31
N GLN A 817 -9.72 59.33 -29.44
CA GLN A 817 -10.16 58.67 -28.21
C GLN A 817 -9.11 58.94 -27.13
N ARG A 818 -9.55 59.06 -25.87
CA ARG A 818 -8.65 59.26 -24.74
C ARG A 818 -9.24 58.67 -23.47
N PHE A 819 -8.37 58.05 -22.68
CA PHE A 819 -8.68 57.31 -21.47
C PHE A 819 -8.00 57.98 -20.29
N TYR A 820 -8.61 57.89 -19.10
CA TYR A 820 -8.14 58.54 -17.88
C TYR A 820 -8.19 57.57 -16.71
N ARG A 821 -7.19 57.64 -15.82
CA ARG A 821 -7.18 56.95 -14.52
C ARG A 821 -6.62 57.90 -13.46
N ALA A 822 -6.89 57.62 -12.20
CA ALA A 822 -6.32 58.37 -11.08
C ALA A 822 -5.69 57.42 -10.07
N VAL A 823 -4.53 57.83 -9.53
CA VAL A 823 -3.75 57.09 -8.54
C VAL A 823 -3.64 57.95 -7.29
N GLY A 824 -4.10 57.43 -6.14
CA GLY A 824 -4.09 58.13 -4.86
C GLY A 824 -2.81 57.90 -4.05
N TYR A 825 -2.35 58.94 -3.36
CA TYR A 825 -1.16 58.97 -2.50
C TYR A 825 -1.43 59.79 -1.23
#